data_AF-A0A8H5L526-F1
#
_entry.id   AF-A0A8H5L526-F1
#
_cell.length_a   1.000
_cell.length_b   1.000
_cell.length_c   1.000
_cell.angle_alpha   90.00
_cell.angle_beta   90.00
_cell.angle_gamma   90.00
#
_symmetry.space_group_name_H-M   'P 1'
#
loop_
_entity.id
_entity.type
_entity.pdbx_description
1 polymer ?
#
loop_
_entity_poly.entity_id
_entity_poly.type
_entity_poly.pdbx_seq_one_letter_code
_entity_poly.pdbx_strand_id
1 'polypeptide(L)'
;MPSIGHLVNRRPISPMQAVSYQSGDVATISTKIRSVSDHSSQEWVSSNRLIGIYDVTGRAAEDVVPTLNETIFKISAYRMVPKASFGVLGVLALASGVASGREPIQPEHEYAKERAYMVFNAIHSAGREWGSALYHNGFGFFPATVPEGALFYHGSRQNITPTGPEWLAFDIEHAENFARSFKYRPGGKHPGAPPGPPPPGKKKPDVDQGQTEEEEDRQELRRRSEDIKTGNGNDPLSKVADTKGDDNPGVVRGYLHTYQTNRDLKVLVIDGMSAGKTDMGTLDSQDLVLRENNTNRGSFDERNRAYDLCKLASGWGIDGFVRIEAGIEIIHCDFADSLDLVSMMRTEVTDRIMGKSGLATFQFVRAIGERYDGVGPNRLRIDFSSMVSGLFFPINISSTVVGRPDLKRLGSATLEELKDLKTYLADVLRQPRRFIVDWQSVVDLVIARYSKRLALMVHEPLQSHYFIDEVEAATLTWYDAPPSPDDKSMVDQKEVNRTADAIEQCRVHYLRPALRARQQWSFEDELIYTSLDMVLGTICQTFFSVRNALLEASGSDLNDYEIRLDNENDSEMEKAISNGRAVIRALMSDLGWSTWKKPQPCQPDEVNTIAMWPFGTKEDHWHPGCRSIETVQQPGDSYWRNRRPRKV
;
A
#
# COMPACT_ATOMS: atom_id res chain seq x y z
N MET A 1 -39.96 -0.48 -48.52
CA MET A 1 -39.54 0.58 -49.48
C MET A 1 -39.05 1.81 -48.69
N PRO A 2 -38.15 2.66 -49.22
CA PRO A 2 -37.05 3.21 -48.40
C PRO A 2 -36.79 4.74 -48.46
N SER A 3 -35.71 5.18 -47.78
CA SER A 3 -34.89 6.41 -47.96
C SER A 3 -35.49 7.75 -47.43
N ILE A 4 -34.79 8.85 -47.07
CA ILE A 4 -33.38 9.38 -47.14
C ILE A 4 -33.03 10.07 -45.78
N GLY A 5 -31.78 10.26 -45.30
CA GLY A 5 -30.50 9.66 -45.74
C GLY A 5 -29.22 10.54 -45.86
N HIS A 6 -28.91 11.58 -45.05
CA HIS A 6 -27.62 12.33 -45.19
C HIS A 6 -26.85 12.73 -43.91
N LEU A 7 -25.52 12.68 -44.04
CA LEU A 7 -24.49 13.07 -43.05
C LEU A 7 -24.24 14.59 -43.00
N VAL A 8 -23.70 15.07 -41.88
CA VAL A 8 -22.76 16.21 -41.85
C VAL A 8 -21.56 15.89 -40.96
N ASN A 9 -20.35 16.05 -41.52
CA ASN A 9 -19.07 15.88 -40.83
C ASN A 9 -18.87 16.90 -39.70
N ARG A 10 -18.30 16.47 -38.57
CA ARG A 10 -17.52 17.35 -37.68
C ARG A 10 -16.03 17.11 -37.91
N ARG A 11 -15.27 18.16 -38.22
CA ARG A 11 -13.80 18.19 -38.17
C ARG A 11 -13.34 18.99 -36.93
N PRO A 12 -12.13 18.72 -36.40
CA PRO A 12 -11.71 19.20 -35.09
C PRO A 12 -11.22 20.65 -35.08
N ILE A 13 -11.24 21.25 -33.89
CA ILE A 13 -10.69 22.58 -33.60
C ILE A 13 -9.24 22.42 -33.13
N SER A 14 -8.32 23.19 -33.72
CA SER A 14 -6.91 23.31 -33.29
C SER A 14 -6.74 24.49 -32.31
N PRO A 15 -5.70 24.49 -31.46
CA PRO A 15 -5.60 25.39 -30.31
C PRO A 15 -5.26 26.84 -30.67
N MET A 16 -5.66 27.76 -29.78
CA MET A 16 -5.38 29.20 -29.88
C MET A 16 -3.89 29.53 -29.72
N GLN A 17 -3.44 30.55 -30.45
CA GLN A 17 -2.08 31.07 -30.38
C GLN A 17 -1.90 32.02 -29.18
N ALA A 18 -0.68 32.04 -28.64
CA ALA A 18 -0.28 33.01 -27.62
C ALA A 18 -0.20 34.42 -28.21
N VAL A 19 -0.62 35.41 -27.42
CA VAL A 19 -0.46 36.84 -27.74
C VAL A 19 0.68 37.40 -26.90
N SER A 20 1.74 37.85 -27.55
CA SER A 20 2.79 38.66 -26.93
C SER A 20 2.35 40.13 -26.86
N TYR A 21 2.75 40.83 -25.80
CA TYR A 21 2.70 42.30 -25.74
C TYR A 21 4.08 42.85 -25.39
N GLN A 22 4.44 43.94 -26.05
CA GLN A 22 5.77 44.55 -25.97
C GLN A 22 5.88 45.58 -24.84
N SER A 23 7.13 45.87 -24.50
CA SER A 23 7.60 46.92 -23.58
C SER A 23 7.10 48.33 -23.92
N GLY A 24 6.90 49.14 -22.88
CA GLY A 24 6.73 50.60 -22.95
C GLY A 24 7.47 51.29 -21.80
N ASP A 25 8.02 52.48 -22.05
CA ASP A 25 9.09 53.08 -21.24
C ASP A 25 8.67 53.86 -19.97
N VAL A 26 9.57 53.79 -18.98
CA VAL A 26 10.07 54.87 -18.09
C VAL A 26 9.16 56.07 -17.77
N ALA A 27 8.89 56.26 -16.47
CA ALA A 27 8.70 57.58 -15.86
C ALA A 27 9.32 57.64 -14.45
N THR A 28 10.45 58.33 -14.33
CA THR A 28 11.15 58.55 -13.04
C THR A 28 10.53 59.74 -12.29
N ILE A 29 10.13 59.55 -11.03
CA ILE A 29 9.89 60.67 -10.10
C ILE A 29 10.77 60.51 -8.87
N SER A 30 11.81 61.34 -8.81
CA SER A 30 12.66 61.52 -7.64
C SER A 30 12.04 62.59 -6.74
N THR A 31 11.81 62.27 -5.46
CA THR A 31 11.60 63.30 -4.44
C THR A 31 12.47 63.02 -3.22
N LYS A 32 13.36 63.96 -2.93
CA LYS A 32 14.43 63.87 -1.94
C LYS A 32 14.14 64.86 -0.82
N ILE A 33 13.81 64.39 0.38
CA ILE A 33 13.72 65.25 1.57
C ILE A 33 14.79 64.81 2.59
N ARG A 34 15.36 65.81 3.26
CA ARG A 34 16.59 65.73 4.04
C ARG A 34 16.35 65.39 5.51
N SER A 35 17.33 64.69 6.05
CA SER A 35 17.85 64.76 7.43
C SER A 35 17.35 65.91 8.33
N VAL A 36 16.97 65.56 9.56
CA VAL A 36 17.29 66.34 10.77
C VAL A 36 17.98 65.41 11.75
N SER A 37 18.99 65.93 12.44
CA SER A 37 19.87 65.20 13.37
C SER A 37 20.04 66.00 14.66
N ASP A 38 19.90 65.36 15.81
CA ASP A 38 20.48 65.72 17.11
C ASP A 38 20.44 64.43 17.98
N HIS A 39 21.54 63.91 18.54
CA HIS A 39 22.19 64.37 19.79
C HIS A 39 21.19 64.39 20.97
N SER A 40 21.33 63.60 22.05
CA SER A 40 22.54 63.40 22.85
C SER A 40 22.39 62.26 23.90
N SER A 41 23.48 61.54 24.15
CA SER A 41 23.95 60.94 25.43
C SER A 41 23.01 60.79 26.66
N GLN A 42 23.02 59.62 27.30
CA GLN A 42 23.71 59.44 28.61
C GLN A 42 23.89 57.96 29.01
N GLU A 43 25.00 57.69 29.71
CA GLU A 43 25.35 56.39 30.31
C GLU A 43 24.74 56.22 31.72
N TRP A 44 25.12 55.09 32.37
CA TRP A 44 25.06 54.70 33.80
C TRP A 44 24.03 53.61 34.14
N VAL A 45 24.31 52.54 34.91
CA VAL A 45 25.50 51.77 35.30
C VAL A 45 24.99 50.70 36.29
N SER A 46 25.36 49.42 36.12
CA SER A 46 25.27 48.32 37.12
C SER A 46 23.87 47.89 37.63
N SER A 47 23.55 46.61 37.88
CA SER A 47 24.31 45.66 38.71
C SER A 47 23.91 44.18 38.50
N ASN A 48 24.82 43.28 38.88
CA ASN A 48 24.71 41.82 38.77
C ASN A 48 23.73 41.16 39.76
N ARG A 49 23.12 40.03 39.35
CA ARG A 49 23.14 38.71 40.02
C ARG A 49 22.50 37.65 39.08
N LEU A 50 23.24 36.66 38.58
CA LEU A 50 23.73 35.41 39.24
C LEU A 50 22.67 34.31 39.45
N ILE A 51 22.65 33.40 38.47
CA ILE A 51 22.56 31.92 38.54
C ILE A 51 21.37 31.26 39.26
N GLY A 52 20.72 30.33 38.54
CA GLY A 52 19.80 29.33 39.09
C GLY A 52 19.39 28.26 38.05
N ILE A 53 20.30 27.35 37.69
CA ILE A 53 19.99 26.16 36.88
C ILE A 53 19.64 25.00 37.83
N TYR A 54 18.45 24.41 37.69
CA TYR A 54 18.10 22.99 37.95
C TYR A 54 16.72 22.78 37.27
N ASP A 55 16.58 21.94 36.25
CA ASP A 55 16.57 20.46 36.23
C ASP A 55 15.24 19.86 36.74
N VAL A 56 14.70 18.90 35.98
CA VAL A 56 13.27 18.51 35.97
C VAL A 56 13.12 17.01 36.22
N THR A 57 12.60 16.62 37.39
CA THR A 57 12.03 15.28 37.63
C THR A 57 10.82 15.33 38.57
N GLY A 58 9.80 14.51 38.30
CA GLY A 58 8.55 14.40 39.06
C GLY A 58 7.32 14.58 38.16
N ARG A 59 6.73 13.51 37.61
CA ARG A 59 5.71 12.61 38.21
C ARG A 59 4.41 13.29 38.66
N ALA A 60 3.36 12.98 37.90
CA ALA A 60 1.97 12.72 38.27
C ALA A 60 1.36 13.37 39.53
N ALA A 61 0.24 14.05 39.33
CA ALA A 61 -0.80 14.28 40.34
C ALA A 61 -2.17 13.94 39.74
N GLU A 62 -3.02 13.29 40.53
CA GLU A 62 -4.39 12.88 40.17
C GLU A 62 -5.39 14.05 40.32
N ASP A 63 -6.55 13.89 39.68
CA ASP A 63 -7.88 14.45 39.99
C ASP A 63 -8.04 15.79 40.75
N VAL A 64 -8.88 16.68 40.17
CA VAL A 64 -10.14 17.16 40.79
C VAL A 64 -10.98 17.84 39.71
N VAL A 65 -12.24 17.39 39.54
CA VAL A 65 -13.25 18.05 38.69
C VAL A 65 -14.25 18.80 39.58
N PRO A 66 -14.52 20.10 39.35
CA PRO A 66 -15.54 20.83 40.09
C PRO A 66 -16.95 20.61 39.51
N THR A 67 -17.92 20.40 40.40
CA THR A 67 -19.34 20.23 40.08
C THR A 67 -20.05 21.56 39.81
N LEU A 68 -21.09 21.53 38.96
CA LEU A 68 -22.07 22.62 38.80
C LEU A 68 -23.48 22.13 39.10
N ASN A 69 -24.27 22.97 39.76
CA ASN A 69 -25.54 22.62 40.41
C ASN A 69 -26.76 22.58 39.47
N GLU A 70 -27.78 21.84 39.90
CA GLU A 70 -29.07 21.62 39.24
C GLU A 70 -30.01 22.85 39.20
N THR A 71 -31.05 22.79 38.35
CA THR A 71 -32.37 23.37 38.68
C THR A 71 -33.54 22.55 38.07
N ILE A 72 -34.07 21.61 38.87
CA ILE A 72 -35.50 21.27 39.10
C ILE A 72 -36.51 21.33 37.92
N PHE A 73 -37.17 20.19 37.61
CA PHE A 73 -38.66 20.09 37.57
C PHE A 73 -39.23 18.64 37.66
N LYS A 74 -39.45 18.16 38.89
CA LYS A 74 -40.66 17.45 39.41
C LYS A 74 -41.59 16.61 38.48
N ILE A 75 -41.76 15.30 38.77
CA ILE A 75 -43.00 14.60 39.31
C ILE A 75 -43.18 13.12 38.88
N SER A 76 -43.36 12.23 39.89
CA SER A 76 -44.10 10.93 39.95
C SER A 76 -43.90 9.82 38.90
N ALA A 77 -43.97 8.51 39.19
CA ALA A 77 -44.06 7.70 40.44
C ALA A 77 -43.64 6.26 40.05
N TYR A 78 -43.18 5.35 40.94
CA TYR A 78 -44.06 4.52 41.80
C TYR A 78 -43.24 3.61 42.76
N ARG A 79 -43.77 3.48 43.99
CA ARG A 79 -43.70 2.35 44.96
C ARG A 79 -42.37 1.75 45.50
N MET A 80 -42.38 1.66 46.82
CA MET A 80 -41.42 1.06 47.78
C MET A 80 -41.62 -0.48 47.94
N VAL A 81 -40.55 -1.30 48.11
CA VAL A 81 -40.09 -2.00 49.37
C VAL A 81 -40.88 -3.29 49.71
N PRO A 82 -40.36 -4.34 50.43
CA PRO A 82 -39.08 -4.49 51.16
C PRO A 82 -38.18 -5.70 50.80
N LYS A 83 -37.01 -5.72 51.46
CA LYS A 83 -36.05 -6.83 51.61
C LYS A 83 -36.61 -8.00 52.46
N ALA A 84 -36.01 -9.17 52.30
CA ALA A 84 -35.82 -10.16 53.37
C ALA A 84 -34.35 -10.62 53.41
N SER A 85 -33.85 -11.03 54.57
CA SER A 85 -32.46 -11.48 54.79
C SER A 85 -32.44 -12.75 55.64
N PHE A 86 -31.25 -13.35 55.76
CA PHE A 86 -30.93 -14.61 56.44
C PHE A 86 -31.47 -15.86 55.72
N GLY A 87 -30.67 -16.88 55.39
CA GLY A 87 -29.22 -17.05 55.51
C GLY A 87 -28.88 -18.55 55.60
N VAL A 88 -27.66 -18.94 55.21
CA VAL A 88 -26.90 -20.14 55.67
C VAL A 88 -25.56 -20.19 54.91
N LEU A 89 -24.49 -20.55 55.61
CA LEU A 89 -23.15 -20.70 55.02
C LEU A 89 -23.12 -21.90 54.06
N GLY A 90 -22.72 -21.64 52.81
CA GLY A 90 -22.19 -22.66 51.91
C GLY A 90 -20.75 -22.31 51.54
N VAL A 91 -19.77 -22.90 52.22
CA VAL A 91 -18.35 -22.77 51.84
C VAL A 91 -18.10 -23.66 50.63
N LEU A 92 -18.45 -23.14 49.45
CA LEU A 92 -17.92 -23.62 48.18
C LEU A 92 -16.61 -22.87 47.93
N ALA A 93 -15.51 -23.52 48.29
CA ALA A 93 -14.20 -23.14 47.79
C ALA A 93 -14.21 -23.37 46.27
N LEU A 94 -14.56 -22.33 45.51
CA LEU A 94 -14.27 -22.27 44.10
C LEU A 94 -12.75 -22.34 43.97
N ALA A 95 -12.26 -23.51 43.57
CA ALA A 95 -10.95 -23.65 43.00
C ALA A 95 -10.94 -22.88 41.68
N SER A 96 -10.77 -21.57 41.77
CA SER A 96 -10.36 -20.72 40.67
C SER A 96 -8.96 -21.16 40.26
N GLY A 97 -8.90 -22.26 39.53
CA GLY A 97 -7.77 -22.55 38.65
C GLY A 97 -7.71 -21.40 37.68
N VAL A 98 -6.93 -20.38 38.03
CA VAL A 98 -6.49 -19.35 37.09
C VAL A 98 -5.68 -20.10 36.06
N ALA A 99 -6.34 -20.54 34.99
CA ALA A 99 -5.68 -20.89 33.77
C ALA A 99 -4.88 -19.64 33.40
N SER A 100 -3.56 -19.72 33.52
CA SER A 100 -2.63 -18.69 33.10
C SER A 100 -2.57 -18.65 31.57
N GLY A 101 -3.74 -18.44 30.95
CA GLY A 101 -3.88 -18.16 29.54
C GLY A 101 -3.22 -16.82 29.27
N ARG A 102 -2.36 -16.79 28.26
CA ARG A 102 -1.90 -15.54 27.64
C ARG A 102 -3.13 -14.76 27.18
N GLU A 103 -3.17 -13.47 27.48
CA GLU A 103 -4.18 -12.56 26.92
C GLU A 103 -3.91 -12.37 25.41
N PRO A 104 -4.92 -12.57 24.53
CA PRO A 104 -4.74 -12.40 23.08
C PRO A 104 -4.35 -10.97 22.72
N ILE A 105 -3.33 -10.80 21.89
CA ILE A 105 -2.90 -9.45 21.47
C ILE A 105 -3.99 -8.75 20.64
N GLN A 106 -4.12 -7.44 20.85
CA GLN A 106 -5.08 -6.58 20.14
C GLN A 106 -4.33 -5.53 19.31
N PRO A 107 -5.00 -4.88 18.34
CA PRO A 107 -4.42 -3.71 17.70
C PRO A 107 -4.50 -2.48 18.62
N GLU A 108 -3.50 -1.61 18.57
CA GLU A 108 -3.36 -0.48 19.49
C GLU A 108 -2.87 0.81 18.80
N HIS A 109 -3.29 1.96 19.33
CA HIS A 109 -2.88 3.28 18.84
C HIS A 109 -1.36 3.51 18.90
N GLU A 110 -0.65 2.86 19.83
CA GLU A 110 0.81 2.98 19.94
C GLU A 110 1.49 2.49 18.65
N TYR A 111 1.14 1.31 18.15
CA TYR A 111 1.72 0.75 16.93
C TYR A 111 1.22 1.46 15.66
N ALA A 112 -0.03 1.92 15.65
CA ALA A 112 -0.54 2.79 14.58
C ALA A 112 0.27 4.11 14.47
N LYS A 113 0.74 4.65 15.61
CA LYS A 113 1.59 5.84 15.69
C LYS A 113 3.06 5.52 15.34
N GLU A 114 3.63 4.46 15.91
CA GLU A 114 5.01 4.01 15.66
C GLU A 114 5.26 3.73 14.17
N ARG A 115 4.29 3.05 13.51
CA ARG A 115 4.42 2.55 12.13
C ARG A 115 3.61 3.39 11.14
N ALA A 116 3.32 4.64 11.50
CA ALA A 116 2.44 5.54 10.75
C ALA A 116 2.78 5.64 9.25
N TYR A 117 4.07 5.76 8.89
CA TYR A 117 4.52 5.80 7.49
C TYR A 117 4.25 4.49 6.73
N MET A 118 4.40 3.33 7.39
CA MET A 118 4.08 2.04 6.77
C MET A 118 2.57 1.86 6.57
N VAL A 119 1.75 2.28 7.54
CA VAL A 119 0.28 2.25 7.43
C VAL A 119 -0.20 3.16 6.30
N PHE A 120 0.32 4.38 6.22
CA PHE A 120 0.03 5.34 5.15
C PHE A 120 0.36 4.75 3.76
N ASN A 121 1.54 4.13 3.61
CA ASN A 121 1.94 3.48 2.37
C ASN A 121 1.11 2.22 2.05
N ALA A 122 0.68 1.45 3.05
CA ALA A 122 -0.22 0.31 2.85
C ALA A 122 -1.59 0.76 2.34
N ILE A 123 -2.16 1.83 2.90
CA ILE A 123 -3.42 2.43 2.43
C ILE A 123 -3.28 2.96 1.01
N HIS A 124 -2.20 3.68 0.70
CA HIS A 124 -1.91 4.15 -0.67
C HIS A 124 -1.79 2.99 -1.67
N SER A 125 -1.19 1.87 -1.24
CA SER A 125 -0.88 0.73 -2.12
C SER A 125 -2.00 -0.30 -2.21
N ALA A 126 -3.04 -0.21 -1.37
CA ALA A 126 -4.11 -1.20 -1.31
C ALA A 126 -4.81 -1.37 -2.67
N GLY A 127 -4.66 -2.55 -3.28
CA GLY A 127 -5.19 -2.85 -4.62
C GLY A 127 -4.43 -2.20 -5.79
N ARG A 128 -3.21 -1.69 -5.57
CA ARG A 128 -2.38 -1.01 -6.58
C ARG A 128 -1.03 -1.70 -6.75
N GLU A 129 -0.82 -2.30 -7.92
CA GLU A 129 0.37 -3.14 -8.18
C GLU A 129 1.70 -2.41 -7.99
N TRP A 130 1.82 -1.11 -8.32
CA TRP A 130 3.09 -0.39 -8.18
C TRP A 130 3.57 -0.25 -6.73
N GLY A 131 2.65 0.11 -5.84
CA GLY A 131 2.93 0.24 -4.41
C GLY A 131 3.20 -1.13 -3.78
N SER A 132 2.35 -2.10 -4.10
CA SER A 132 2.50 -3.48 -3.63
C SER A 132 3.77 -4.16 -4.15
N ALA A 133 4.28 -3.82 -5.35
CA ALA A 133 5.55 -4.35 -5.86
C ALA A 133 6.78 -3.85 -5.10
N LEU A 134 6.76 -2.59 -4.61
CA LEU A 134 7.80 -2.08 -3.72
C LEU A 134 7.67 -2.68 -2.31
N TYR A 135 6.47 -2.68 -1.75
CA TYR A 135 6.17 -3.16 -0.40
C TYR A 135 5.68 -4.61 -0.40
N HIS A 136 6.42 -5.47 -1.09
CA HIS A 136 5.97 -6.78 -1.56
C HIS A 136 5.58 -7.80 -0.49
N ASN A 137 5.99 -7.65 0.76
CA ASN A 137 5.59 -8.59 1.81
C ASN A 137 4.15 -8.36 2.28
N GLY A 138 3.67 -7.11 2.29
CA GLY A 138 2.34 -6.75 2.78
C GLY A 138 2.13 -6.99 4.28
N PHE A 139 1.24 -6.22 4.88
CA PHE A 139 0.80 -6.42 6.28
C PHE A 139 -0.72 -6.26 6.45
N GLY A 140 -1.40 -5.71 5.45
CA GLY A 140 -2.85 -5.49 5.46
C GLY A 140 -3.69 -6.67 4.96
N PHE A 141 -4.90 -6.71 5.49
CA PHE A 141 -6.03 -7.50 5.03
C PHE A 141 -7.18 -6.51 4.85
N PHE A 142 -7.54 -6.20 3.60
CA PHE A 142 -8.54 -5.18 3.29
C PHE A 142 -9.82 -5.86 2.81
N PRO A 143 -10.90 -5.87 3.60
CA PRO A 143 -12.18 -6.38 3.13
C PRO A 143 -12.69 -5.51 1.98
N ALA A 144 -13.24 -6.12 0.94
CA ALA A 144 -13.66 -5.40 -0.25
C ALA A 144 -14.94 -5.99 -0.86
N THR A 145 -15.46 -5.29 -1.86
CA THR A 145 -16.56 -5.69 -2.73
C THR A 145 -16.14 -5.60 -4.19
N VAL A 146 -16.40 -6.65 -4.97
CA VAL A 146 -16.45 -6.57 -6.43
C VAL A 146 -17.91 -6.35 -6.82
N PRO A 147 -18.28 -5.23 -7.48
CA PRO A 147 -19.68 -4.95 -7.80
C PRO A 147 -20.30 -5.97 -8.75
N GLU A 148 -21.63 -6.07 -8.74
CA GLU A 148 -22.42 -6.70 -9.81
C GLU A 148 -22.06 -6.13 -11.20
N GLY A 149 -22.05 -6.98 -12.23
CA GLY A 149 -21.74 -6.62 -13.61
C GLY A 149 -20.25 -6.51 -13.94
N ALA A 150 -19.35 -6.70 -12.97
CA ALA A 150 -17.90 -6.69 -13.19
C ALA A 150 -17.43 -7.90 -14.02
N LEU A 151 -16.55 -7.65 -15.00
CA LEU A 151 -15.97 -8.70 -15.85
C LEU A 151 -14.69 -9.27 -15.26
N PHE A 152 -14.56 -10.59 -15.41
CA PHE A 152 -13.39 -11.40 -15.05
C PHE A 152 -12.96 -12.29 -16.21
N TYR A 153 -11.66 -12.56 -16.29
CA TYR A 153 -11.07 -13.42 -17.32
C TYR A 153 -10.39 -14.64 -16.69
N HIS A 154 -10.54 -15.80 -17.31
CA HIS A 154 -9.95 -17.06 -16.83
C HIS A 154 -9.32 -17.84 -17.99
N GLY A 155 -8.04 -18.19 -17.86
CA GLY A 155 -7.35 -19.03 -18.83
C GLY A 155 -7.36 -20.49 -18.39
N SER A 156 -8.07 -21.33 -19.14
CA SER A 156 -8.27 -22.75 -18.82
C SER A 156 -7.65 -23.71 -19.83
N ARG A 157 -7.56 -24.97 -19.43
CA ARG A 157 -7.36 -26.14 -20.31
C ARG A 157 -8.67 -26.82 -20.69
N GLN A 158 -9.76 -26.48 -19.98
CA GLN A 158 -11.06 -27.12 -20.09
C GLN A 158 -12.05 -26.20 -20.80
N ASN A 159 -13.08 -26.78 -21.41
CA ASN A 159 -14.20 -26.12 -22.07
C ASN A 159 -15.47 -26.14 -21.19
N ILE A 160 -15.29 -26.06 -19.87
CA ILE A 160 -16.37 -26.09 -18.87
C ILE A 160 -16.10 -25.04 -17.78
N THR A 161 -17.17 -24.57 -17.13
CA THR A 161 -17.06 -23.73 -15.93
C THR A 161 -16.46 -24.57 -14.79
N PRO A 162 -15.46 -24.05 -14.04
CA PRO A 162 -14.97 -24.67 -12.80
C PRO A 162 -16.11 -24.91 -11.79
N THR A 163 -16.00 -25.94 -10.96
CA THR A 163 -16.97 -26.25 -9.90
C THR A 163 -16.40 -26.04 -8.49
N GLY A 164 -15.42 -25.16 -8.35
CA GLY A 164 -14.68 -24.95 -7.11
C GLY A 164 -13.50 -23.99 -7.30
N PRO A 165 -12.56 -23.92 -6.32
CA PRO A 165 -11.52 -22.90 -6.26
C PRO A 165 -10.66 -22.80 -7.52
N GLU A 166 -10.64 -21.60 -8.11
CA GLU A 166 -9.94 -21.33 -9.38
C GLU A 166 -9.58 -19.84 -9.51
N TRP A 167 -8.57 -19.52 -10.35
CA TRP A 167 -8.07 -18.15 -10.51
C TRP A 167 -8.80 -17.39 -11.63
N LEU A 168 -9.20 -16.15 -11.34
CA LEU A 168 -9.61 -15.17 -12.34
C LEU A 168 -8.65 -13.97 -12.31
N ALA A 169 -8.53 -13.27 -13.43
CA ALA A 169 -7.81 -12.00 -13.53
C ALA A 169 -8.75 -10.84 -13.87
N PHE A 170 -8.39 -9.64 -13.43
CA PHE A 170 -9.06 -8.41 -13.85
C PHE A 170 -8.68 -7.99 -15.28
N ASP A 171 -7.58 -8.49 -15.84
CA ASP A 171 -7.11 -8.12 -17.17
C ASP A 171 -6.98 -9.33 -18.10
N ILE A 172 -7.30 -9.12 -19.37
CA ILE A 172 -7.46 -10.21 -20.34
C ILE A 172 -6.12 -10.83 -20.72
N GLU A 173 -5.08 -10.00 -20.90
CA GLU A 173 -3.71 -10.44 -21.21
C GLU A 173 -3.09 -11.28 -20.08
N HIS A 174 -3.49 -11.03 -18.82
CA HIS A 174 -3.10 -11.86 -17.67
C HIS A 174 -3.64 -13.28 -17.84
N ALA A 175 -4.96 -13.42 -18.06
CA ALA A 175 -5.62 -14.70 -18.26
C ALA A 175 -5.20 -15.42 -19.55
N GLU A 176 -4.94 -14.69 -20.64
CA GLU A 176 -4.50 -15.25 -21.93
C GLU A 176 -3.21 -16.09 -21.82
N ASN A 177 -2.31 -15.73 -20.90
CA ASN A 177 -1.07 -16.48 -20.67
C ASN A 177 -1.35 -17.94 -20.24
N PHE A 178 -2.45 -18.17 -19.52
CA PHE A 178 -2.90 -19.49 -19.06
C PHE A 178 -3.77 -20.23 -20.11
N ALA A 179 -4.42 -19.49 -21.01
CA ALA A 179 -5.31 -19.98 -22.06
C ALA A 179 -4.61 -20.58 -23.31
N ARG A 180 -3.26 -20.63 -23.38
CA ARG A 180 -2.50 -20.92 -24.62
C ARG A 180 -2.62 -22.36 -25.14
N SER A 181 -3.14 -22.56 -26.36
CA SER A 181 -3.10 -23.86 -27.06
C SER A 181 -1.72 -24.17 -27.68
N PHE A 182 -1.19 -25.38 -27.51
CA PHE A 182 0.11 -25.77 -28.06
C PHE A 182 0.18 -27.25 -28.47
N LYS A 183 1.13 -27.61 -29.35
CA LYS A 183 1.41 -29.02 -29.66
C LYS A 183 2.31 -29.66 -28.61
N TYR A 184 1.83 -30.73 -28.00
CA TYR A 184 2.66 -31.59 -27.14
C TYR A 184 3.65 -32.37 -27.99
N ARG A 185 4.94 -32.26 -27.65
CA ARG A 185 6.00 -33.10 -28.20
C ARG A 185 6.59 -33.94 -27.06
N PRO A 186 6.51 -35.28 -27.09
CA PRO A 186 7.15 -36.12 -26.10
C PRO A 186 8.64 -35.77 -25.96
N GLY A 187 9.08 -35.46 -24.73
CA GLY A 187 10.46 -35.03 -24.44
C GLY A 187 10.77 -33.54 -24.68
N GLY A 188 9.83 -32.73 -25.15
CA GLY A 188 9.96 -31.27 -25.21
C GLY A 188 9.73 -30.60 -23.86
N LYS A 189 10.43 -29.48 -23.58
CA LYS A 189 10.06 -28.61 -22.45
C LYS A 189 8.68 -28.00 -22.70
N HIS A 190 7.81 -28.01 -21.68
CA HIS A 190 6.48 -27.39 -21.74
C HIS A 190 6.58 -25.89 -22.10
N PRO A 191 5.96 -25.42 -23.20
CA PRO A 191 5.87 -24.00 -23.49
C PRO A 191 4.86 -23.34 -22.54
N GLY A 192 5.32 -22.47 -21.64
CA GLY A 192 4.44 -21.69 -20.76
C GLY A 192 4.40 -22.12 -19.29
N ALA A 193 5.19 -23.11 -18.85
CA ALA A 193 5.50 -23.20 -17.43
C ALA A 193 6.35 -21.98 -17.02
N PRO A 194 6.11 -21.35 -15.84
CA PRO A 194 7.04 -20.39 -15.27
C PRO A 194 8.46 -20.99 -15.18
N PRO A 195 9.55 -20.19 -15.13
CA PRO A 195 10.91 -20.72 -15.14
C PRO A 195 11.17 -21.63 -13.92
N GLY A 196 10.99 -22.93 -14.11
CA GLY A 196 11.33 -23.93 -13.10
C GLY A 196 12.82 -23.85 -12.75
N PRO A 197 13.21 -24.16 -11.51
CA PRO A 197 14.61 -24.11 -11.10
C PRO A 197 15.47 -25.00 -12.02
N PRO A 198 16.70 -24.58 -12.36
CA PRO A 198 17.54 -25.34 -13.28
C PRO A 198 17.86 -26.73 -12.70
N PRO A 199 17.95 -27.78 -13.55
CA PRO A 199 18.24 -29.13 -13.07
C PRO A 199 19.58 -29.20 -12.30
N PRO A 200 19.71 -30.06 -11.28
CA PRO A 200 20.99 -30.32 -10.64
C PRO A 200 22.04 -30.71 -11.68
N GLY A 201 23.17 -29.99 -11.69
CA GLY A 201 24.26 -30.27 -12.61
C GLY A 201 24.80 -31.68 -12.42
N LYS A 202 24.92 -32.45 -13.51
CA LYS A 202 25.45 -33.81 -13.50
C LYS A 202 26.90 -33.82 -13.01
N LYS A 203 27.12 -34.10 -11.72
CA LYS A 203 28.42 -34.58 -11.24
C LYS A 203 28.59 -36.04 -11.68
N LYS A 204 29.79 -36.40 -12.15
CA LYS A 204 30.19 -37.80 -12.31
C LYS A 204 30.34 -38.44 -10.93
N PRO A 205 30.12 -39.75 -10.80
CA PRO A 205 30.22 -40.44 -9.52
C PRO A 205 31.69 -40.67 -9.15
N ASP A 206 32.02 -40.51 -7.86
CA ASP A 206 33.03 -41.32 -7.20
C ASP A 206 32.60 -41.62 -5.76
N VAL A 207 32.49 -42.92 -5.50
CA VAL A 207 32.55 -43.72 -4.25
C VAL A 207 32.25 -43.06 -2.88
N ASP A 208 31.04 -43.34 -2.40
CA ASP A 208 30.67 -43.97 -1.11
C ASP A 208 31.37 -43.57 0.21
N GLN A 209 30.61 -42.97 1.15
CA GLN A 209 30.15 -43.66 2.39
C GLN A 209 29.26 -42.73 3.26
N GLY A 210 28.20 -43.29 3.87
CA GLY A 210 27.44 -42.67 4.96
C GLY A 210 25.94 -42.50 4.72
N GLN A 211 25.14 -43.41 5.27
CA GLN A 211 23.67 -43.36 5.18
C GLN A 211 23.10 -42.12 5.87
N THR A 212 22.31 -41.35 5.11
CA THR A 212 21.47 -40.23 5.58
C THR A 212 20.19 -40.18 4.72
N GLU A 213 19.27 -39.27 5.04
CA GLU A 213 17.92 -39.03 4.49
C GLU A 213 17.75 -39.21 2.95
N GLU A 214 18.84 -39.09 2.19
CA GLU A 214 18.93 -39.42 0.77
C GLU A 214 18.48 -40.85 0.39
N GLU A 215 18.52 -41.84 1.29
CA GLU A 215 17.99 -43.19 0.99
C GLU A 215 16.45 -43.24 1.05
N GLU A 216 15.79 -42.50 1.95
CA GLU A 216 14.33 -42.40 1.98
C GLU A 216 13.80 -41.61 0.78
N ASP A 217 14.41 -40.46 0.46
CA ASP A 217 14.10 -39.68 -0.74
C ASP A 217 14.29 -40.50 -2.02
N ARG A 218 15.30 -41.38 -2.07
CA ARG A 218 15.59 -42.26 -3.20
C ARG A 218 14.65 -43.47 -3.27
N GLN A 219 14.13 -43.95 -2.13
CA GLN A 219 13.03 -44.92 -2.11
C GLN A 219 11.71 -44.27 -2.53
N GLU A 220 11.44 -43.03 -2.11
CA GLU A 220 10.23 -42.30 -2.51
C GLU A 220 10.25 -41.93 -4.00
N LEU A 221 11.41 -41.53 -4.54
CA LEU A 221 11.59 -41.37 -5.99
C LEU A 221 11.46 -42.69 -6.76
N ARG A 222 11.79 -43.84 -6.15
CA ARG A 222 11.51 -45.17 -6.73
C ARG A 222 10.02 -45.51 -6.70
N ARG A 223 9.32 -45.32 -5.57
CA ARG A 223 7.86 -45.48 -5.47
C ARG A 223 7.14 -44.62 -6.50
N ARG A 224 7.46 -43.32 -6.58
CA ARG A 224 6.87 -42.40 -7.59
C ARG A 224 7.19 -42.84 -9.02
N SER A 225 8.37 -43.40 -9.29
CA SER A 225 8.74 -43.94 -10.62
C SER A 225 7.97 -45.24 -10.96
N GLU A 226 7.62 -46.05 -9.95
CA GLU A 226 6.84 -47.27 -10.11
C GLU A 226 5.33 -46.99 -10.19
N ASP A 227 4.80 -45.99 -9.47
CA ASP A 227 3.43 -45.48 -9.63
C ASP A 227 3.20 -44.86 -11.02
N ILE A 228 4.19 -44.12 -11.54
CA ILE A 228 4.17 -43.58 -12.92
C ILE A 228 4.18 -44.71 -13.97
N LYS A 229 4.82 -45.86 -13.68
CA LYS A 229 4.86 -47.01 -14.60
C LYS A 229 3.65 -47.93 -14.50
N THR A 230 3.02 -48.04 -13.33
CA THR A 230 1.89 -48.95 -13.09
C THR A 230 0.52 -48.28 -13.30
N GLY A 231 0.48 -46.97 -13.53
CA GLY A 231 -0.73 -46.26 -13.96
C GLY A 231 -1.80 -46.12 -12.88
N ASN A 232 -1.43 -46.27 -11.61
CA ASN A 232 -2.35 -46.25 -10.46
C ASN A 232 -2.18 -45.04 -9.53
N GLY A 233 -1.30 -44.08 -9.89
CA GLY A 233 -1.18 -42.79 -9.21
C GLY A 233 -2.33 -41.84 -9.55
N ASN A 234 -3.00 -41.29 -8.54
CA ASN A 234 -4.10 -40.33 -8.69
C ASN A 234 -3.59 -38.91 -9.01
N ASP A 235 -2.97 -38.73 -10.18
CA ASP A 235 -2.67 -37.40 -10.74
C ASP A 235 -3.83 -36.89 -11.61
N PRO A 236 -4.53 -35.79 -11.22
CA PRO A 236 -5.60 -35.20 -12.02
C PRO A 236 -5.14 -34.66 -13.39
N LEU A 237 -3.85 -34.43 -13.64
CA LEU A 237 -3.36 -34.04 -14.98
C LEU A 237 -3.35 -35.19 -15.99
N SER A 238 -3.48 -36.45 -15.54
CA SER A 238 -3.41 -37.64 -16.41
C SER A 238 -4.77 -38.13 -16.93
N LYS A 239 -5.87 -37.67 -16.34
CA LYS A 239 -7.25 -38.05 -16.69
C LYS A 239 -8.06 -36.81 -17.03
N VAL A 240 -8.97 -36.93 -18.01
CA VAL A 240 -9.75 -35.82 -18.58
C VAL A 240 -8.93 -34.85 -19.45
N ALA A 241 -8.16 -35.42 -20.39
CA ALA A 241 -8.19 -34.84 -21.73
C ALA A 241 -9.59 -35.08 -22.32
N ASP A 242 -10.31 -34.02 -22.69
CA ASP A 242 -11.57 -34.15 -23.44
C ASP A 242 -11.27 -34.79 -24.81
N THR A 243 -11.60 -36.07 -24.95
CA THR A 243 -11.35 -36.88 -26.14
C THR A 243 -12.42 -36.72 -27.22
N LYS A 244 -13.24 -35.66 -27.17
CA LYS A 244 -14.30 -35.40 -28.17
C LYS A 244 -14.21 -34.00 -28.81
N GLY A 245 -12.99 -33.50 -29.03
CA GLY A 245 -12.77 -32.27 -29.77
C GLY A 245 -11.41 -32.16 -30.47
N ASP A 246 -11.36 -32.59 -31.75
CA ASP A 246 -10.20 -32.53 -32.68
C ASP A 246 -9.18 -33.67 -32.44
N ASP A 247 -9.22 -34.70 -33.30
CA ASP A 247 -8.66 -36.07 -33.09
C ASP A 247 -7.12 -36.19 -33.13
N ASN A 248 -6.38 -35.16 -32.74
CA ASN A 248 -4.93 -35.18 -32.72
C ASN A 248 -4.39 -35.26 -31.27
N PRO A 249 -3.98 -36.44 -30.77
CA PRO A 249 -3.50 -36.62 -29.40
C PRO A 249 -2.20 -35.85 -29.07
N GLY A 250 -1.60 -35.16 -30.05
CA GLY A 250 -0.49 -34.23 -29.86
C GLY A 250 -0.88 -32.76 -29.66
N VAL A 251 -2.15 -32.39 -29.44
CA VAL A 251 -2.58 -30.98 -29.24
C VAL A 251 -3.16 -30.78 -27.85
N VAL A 252 -2.54 -29.91 -27.04
CA VAL A 252 -3.14 -29.41 -25.80
C VAL A 252 -3.89 -28.14 -26.12
N ARG A 253 -5.21 -28.17 -25.97
CA ARG A 253 -6.06 -26.98 -26.12
C ARG A 253 -5.97 -26.08 -24.89
N GLY A 254 -6.39 -24.84 -25.09
CA GLY A 254 -6.61 -23.86 -24.04
C GLY A 254 -7.74 -22.93 -24.44
N TYR A 255 -8.38 -22.36 -23.43
CA TYR A 255 -9.63 -21.62 -23.56
C TYR A 255 -9.55 -20.35 -22.71
N LEU A 256 -10.03 -19.24 -23.25
CA LEU A 256 -10.22 -17.99 -22.52
C LEU A 256 -11.71 -17.86 -22.21
N HIS A 257 -12.04 -17.85 -20.91
CA HIS A 257 -13.41 -17.69 -20.44
C HIS A 257 -13.57 -16.25 -19.95
N THR A 258 -14.72 -15.65 -20.26
CA THR A 258 -15.15 -14.38 -19.69
C THR A 258 -16.34 -14.66 -18.77
N TYR A 259 -16.22 -14.27 -17.51
CA TYR A 259 -17.30 -14.32 -16.54
C TYR A 259 -17.76 -12.90 -16.17
N GLN A 260 -19.00 -12.77 -15.76
CA GLN A 260 -19.57 -11.55 -15.22
C GLN A 260 -20.19 -11.82 -13.85
N THR A 261 -19.95 -10.94 -12.88
CA THR A 261 -20.60 -11.05 -11.57
C THR A 261 -22.10 -10.79 -11.68
N ASN A 262 -22.92 -11.69 -11.16
CA ASN A 262 -24.38 -11.55 -11.16
C ASN A 262 -24.93 -11.01 -9.82
N ARG A 263 -24.03 -10.72 -8.88
CA ARG A 263 -24.26 -10.01 -7.62
C ARG A 263 -22.95 -9.34 -7.15
N ASP A 264 -23.04 -8.46 -6.16
CA ASP A 264 -21.87 -8.02 -5.40
C ASP A 264 -21.14 -9.24 -4.77
N LEU A 265 -19.85 -9.39 -5.03
CA LEU A 265 -18.98 -10.37 -4.36
C LEU A 265 -18.32 -9.73 -3.15
N LYS A 266 -18.34 -10.41 -2.01
CA LYS A 266 -17.53 -10.06 -0.83
C LYS A 266 -16.17 -10.72 -0.97
N VAL A 267 -15.10 -9.95 -1.04
CA VAL A 267 -13.74 -10.49 -1.17
C VAL A 267 -12.81 -9.94 -0.08
N LEU A 268 -11.67 -10.57 0.10
CA LEU A 268 -10.58 -10.07 0.94
C LEU A 268 -9.34 -9.78 0.09
N VAL A 269 -8.89 -8.53 0.03
CA VAL A 269 -7.61 -8.18 -0.59
C VAL A 269 -6.50 -8.48 0.41
N ILE A 270 -5.50 -9.25 -0.03
CA ILE A 270 -4.30 -9.54 0.75
C ILE A 270 -3.17 -8.64 0.23
N ASP A 271 -2.65 -7.79 1.12
CA ASP A 271 -1.66 -6.75 0.83
C ASP A 271 -0.32 -7.29 0.28
N GLY A 272 0.48 -6.39 -0.29
CA GLY A 272 1.77 -6.70 -0.93
C GLY A 272 1.61 -7.54 -2.20
N MET A 273 2.70 -8.18 -2.63
CA MET A 273 2.71 -9.12 -3.75
C MET A 273 2.26 -10.51 -3.29
N SER A 274 1.05 -10.59 -2.74
CA SER A 274 0.54 -11.79 -2.07
C SER A 274 0.45 -13.05 -2.95
N ALA A 275 0.48 -12.95 -4.28
CA ALA A 275 0.59 -14.12 -5.15
C ALA A 275 2.05 -14.46 -5.55
N GLY A 276 3.06 -13.71 -5.10
CA GLY A 276 4.47 -13.94 -5.43
C GLY A 276 5.05 -15.17 -4.74
N LYS A 277 5.46 -16.19 -5.48
CA LYS A 277 6.03 -17.44 -4.93
C LYS A 277 7.54 -17.29 -4.69
N THR A 278 7.93 -16.62 -3.61
CA THR A 278 9.33 -16.37 -3.20
C THR A 278 9.54 -16.52 -1.68
N ASP A 279 10.79 -16.65 -1.25
CA ASP A 279 11.20 -16.76 0.16
C ASP A 279 11.37 -15.39 0.86
N MET A 280 11.24 -14.29 0.12
CA MET A 280 11.41 -12.91 0.62
C MET A 280 10.33 -12.42 1.61
N GLY A 281 9.19 -13.11 1.70
CA GLY A 281 8.10 -12.82 2.66
C GLY A 281 6.73 -12.51 2.07
N THR A 282 6.61 -12.47 0.73
CA THR A 282 5.39 -12.21 -0.04
C THR A 282 4.19 -13.11 0.32
N LEU A 283 4.44 -14.31 0.84
CA LEU A 283 3.41 -15.27 1.22
C LEU A 283 3.04 -15.22 2.72
N ASP A 284 3.75 -14.46 3.56
CA ASP A 284 3.61 -14.53 5.02
C ASP A 284 2.14 -14.34 5.48
N SER A 285 1.43 -13.38 4.88
CA SER A 285 0.02 -13.09 5.17
C SER A 285 -0.94 -14.25 4.87
N GLN A 286 -0.62 -15.15 3.93
CA GLN A 286 -1.45 -16.35 3.69
C GLN A 286 -0.93 -17.56 4.46
N ASP A 287 0.38 -17.79 4.37
CA ASP A 287 1.00 -19.04 4.78
C ASP A 287 1.24 -19.08 6.29
N LEU A 288 1.58 -17.95 6.93
CA LEU A 288 1.80 -17.86 8.37
C LEU A 288 0.53 -17.44 9.12
N VAL A 289 -0.19 -16.42 8.63
CA VAL A 289 -1.44 -15.96 9.25
C VAL A 289 -2.62 -16.87 8.86
N LEU A 290 -3.14 -16.76 7.63
CA LEU A 290 -4.40 -17.42 7.27
C LEU A 290 -4.35 -18.96 7.41
N ARG A 291 -3.23 -19.59 7.04
CA ARG A 291 -3.00 -21.04 7.16
C ARG A 291 -2.32 -21.48 8.47
N GLU A 292 -2.04 -20.55 9.39
CA GLU A 292 -1.40 -20.85 10.68
C GLU A 292 -0.11 -21.67 10.56
N ASN A 293 0.75 -21.31 9.58
CA ASN A 293 2.02 -21.98 9.26
C ASN A 293 1.88 -23.46 8.82
N ASN A 294 0.69 -23.90 8.39
CA ASN A 294 0.47 -25.26 7.87
C ASN A 294 0.90 -25.41 6.40
N THR A 295 2.18 -25.21 6.11
CA THR A 295 2.73 -25.12 4.74
C THR A 295 3.61 -26.31 4.34
N ASN A 296 3.12 -27.52 4.56
CA ASN A 296 3.88 -28.78 4.40
C ASN A 296 4.35 -29.12 2.97
N ARG A 297 4.19 -28.21 2.00
CA ARG A 297 4.40 -28.44 0.55
C ARG A 297 5.18 -27.32 -0.17
N GLY A 298 5.67 -26.31 0.56
CA GLY A 298 6.52 -25.23 0.04
C GLY A 298 5.78 -24.17 -0.78
N SER A 299 6.51 -23.16 -1.28
CA SER A 299 5.91 -21.94 -1.85
C SER A 299 5.00 -22.14 -3.07
N PHE A 300 5.21 -23.20 -3.85
CA PHE A 300 4.44 -23.50 -5.07
C PHE A 300 3.13 -24.28 -4.83
N ASP A 301 2.69 -24.39 -3.57
CA ASP A 301 1.50 -25.11 -3.13
C ASP A 301 0.15 -24.42 -3.47
N GLU A 302 0.08 -23.68 -4.58
CA GLU A 302 -1.05 -22.78 -4.91
C GLU A 302 -2.42 -23.47 -4.89
N ARG A 303 -2.53 -24.71 -5.40
CA ARG A 303 -3.81 -25.43 -5.43
C ARG A 303 -4.32 -25.75 -4.01
N ASN A 304 -3.45 -26.21 -3.11
CA ASN A 304 -3.88 -26.51 -1.73
C ASN A 304 -4.07 -25.21 -0.94
N ARG A 305 -3.26 -24.17 -1.18
CA ARG A 305 -3.50 -22.83 -0.64
C ARG A 305 -4.88 -22.30 -1.04
N ALA A 306 -5.29 -22.44 -2.31
CA ALA A 306 -6.63 -22.05 -2.76
C ALA A 306 -7.74 -22.84 -2.05
N TYR A 307 -7.59 -24.16 -1.87
CA TYR A 307 -8.56 -24.96 -1.10
C TYR A 307 -8.62 -24.55 0.39
N ASP A 308 -7.47 -24.38 1.04
CA ASP A 308 -7.38 -23.96 2.46
C ASP A 308 -8.02 -22.58 2.66
N LEU A 309 -7.69 -21.62 1.78
CA LEU A 309 -8.27 -20.28 1.79
C LEU A 309 -9.78 -20.32 1.55
N CYS A 310 -10.26 -21.07 0.55
CA CYS A 310 -11.70 -21.15 0.28
C CYS A 310 -12.51 -21.86 1.39
N LYS A 311 -11.87 -22.76 2.15
CA LYS A 311 -12.45 -23.29 3.39
C LYS A 311 -12.64 -22.21 4.46
N LEU A 312 -11.69 -21.27 4.57
CA LEU A 312 -11.84 -20.09 5.45
C LEU A 312 -12.92 -19.13 4.91
N ALA A 313 -12.93 -18.88 3.59
CA ALA A 313 -13.89 -18.00 2.94
C ALA A 313 -15.35 -18.40 3.24
N SER A 314 -15.66 -19.69 3.12
CA SER A 314 -16.96 -20.25 3.49
C SER A 314 -17.32 -19.99 4.96
N GLY A 315 -16.37 -20.18 5.88
CA GLY A 315 -16.56 -19.90 7.32
C GLY A 315 -16.63 -18.40 7.68
N TRP A 316 -16.22 -17.51 6.77
CA TRP A 316 -16.25 -16.05 6.93
C TRP A 316 -17.34 -15.36 6.10
N GLY A 317 -18.08 -16.11 5.26
CA GLY A 317 -19.12 -15.55 4.39
C GLY A 317 -18.58 -14.62 3.30
N ILE A 318 -17.41 -14.95 2.74
CA ILE A 318 -16.80 -14.25 1.60
C ILE A 318 -16.62 -15.21 0.40
N ASP A 319 -16.53 -14.65 -0.80
CA ASP A 319 -16.58 -15.35 -2.10
C ASP A 319 -15.17 -15.63 -2.69
N GLY A 320 -14.13 -15.02 -2.13
CA GLY A 320 -12.76 -15.15 -2.63
C GLY A 320 -11.74 -14.19 -2.03
N PHE A 321 -10.50 -14.32 -2.50
CA PHE A 321 -9.35 -13.50 -2.08
C PHE A 321 -8.70 -12.85 -3.28
N VAL A 322 -8.51 -11.53 -3.23
CA VAL A 322 -7.76 -10.77 -4.23
C VAL A 322 -6.29 -10.74 -3.83
N ARG A 323 -5.40 -11.04 -4.78
CA ARG A 323 -3.95 -11.11 -4.61
C ARG A 323 -3.23 -10.43 -5.76
N ILE A 324 -1.96 -10.09 -5.56
CA ILE A 324 -1.14 -9.40 -6.56
C ILE A 324 0.10 -10.24 -6.86
N GLU A 325 0.32 -10.55 -8.14
CA GLU A 325 1.60 -10.98 -8.70
C GLU A 325 2.02 -10.00 -9.80
N ALA A 326 2.40 -10.46 -10.98
CA ALA A 326 2.47 -9.65 -12.18
C ALA A 326 1.03 -9.51 -12.73
N GLY A 327 0.35 -8.44 -12.33
CA GLY A 327 -1.09 -8.25 -12.44
C GLY A 327 -1.90 -8.66 -11.20
N ILE A 328 -3.20 -8.32 -11.21
CA ILE A 328 -4.12 -8.49 -10.07
C ILE A 328 -5.08 -9.67 -10.35
N GLU A 329 -5.07 -10.65 -9.46
CA GLU A 329 -5.86 -11.89 -9.54
C GLU A 329 -6.85 -12.04 -8.36
N ILE A 330 -7.83 -12.91 -8.54
CA ILE A 330 -8.72 -13.39 -7.48
C ILE A 330 -8.72 -14.92 -7.46
N ILE A 331 -8.50 -15.50 -6.29
CA ILE A 331 -8.93 -16.87 -6.00
C ILE A 331 -10.42 -16.79 -5.70
N HIS A 332 -11.25 -17.28 -6.62
CA HIS A 332 -12.69 -17.34 -6.44
C HIS A 332 -13.12 -18.77 -6.07
N CYS A 333 -14.00 -18.90 -5.10
CA CYS A 333 -14.19 -20.17 -4.38
C CYS A 333 -15.31 -21.06 -4.91
N ASP A 334 -16.41 -20.48 -5.40
CA ASP A 334 -17.53 -21.21 -5.99
C ASP A 334 -18.14 -20.41 -7.15
N PHE A 335 -18.06 -20.97 -8.35
CA PHE A 335 -18.53 -20.37 -9.59
C PHE A 335 -20.03 -20.61 -9.84
N ALA A 336 -20.70 -21.44 -9.02
CA ALA A 336 -22.04 -21.92 -9.31
C ALA A 336 -23.16 -20.89 -9.00
N ASP A 337 -22.91 -19.93 -8.11
CA ASP A 337 -23.94 -19.03 -7.56
C ASP A 337 -23.78 -17.57 -7.97
N SER A 338 -22.57 -17.14 -8.34
CA SER A 338 -22.17 -15.72 -8.31
C SER A 338 -21.53 -15.19 -9.59
N LEU A 339 -21.32 -16.06 -10.59
CA LEU A 339 -20.75 -15.72 -11.89
C LEU A 339 -21.56 -16.30 -13.05
N ASP A 340 -21.89 -15.45 -14.02
CA ASP A 340 -22.45 -15.88 -15.31
C ASP A 340 -21.32 -16.06 -16.33
N LEU A 341 -21.32 -17.18 -17.07
CA LEU A 341 -20.41 -17.40 -18.19
C LEU A 341 -20.86 -16.60 -19.42
N VAL A 342 -20.17 -15.50 -19.71
CA VAL A 342 -20.46 -14.62 -20.85
C VAL A 342 -19.91 -15.20 -22.16
N SER A 343 -18.68 -15.69 -22.15
CA SER A 343 -18.06 -16.27 -23.35
C SER A 343 -16.98 -17.29 -23.02
N MET A 344 -16.76 -18.23 -23.94
CA MET A 344 -15.72 -19.25 -23.86
C MET A 344 -15.09 -19.42 -25.23
N MET A 345 -13.86 -18.94 -25.39
CA MET A 345 -13.15 -18.89 -26.67
C MET A 345 -11.97 -19.87 -26.67
N ARG A 346 -11.97 -20.83 -27.59
CA ARG A 346 -10.81 -21.69 -27.85
C ARG A 346 -9.68 -20.86 -28.47
N THR A 347 -8.47 -20.93 -27.91
CA THR A 347 -7.30 -20.26 -28.49
C THR A 347 -6.71 -21.07 -29.66
N GLU A 348 -6.05 -20.38 -30.59
CA GLU A 348 -5.37 -21.04 -31.71
C GLU A 348 -4.03 -21.65 -31.26
N VAL A 349 -3.63 -22.74 -31.92
CA VAL A 349 -2.39 -23.47 -31.63
C VAL A 349 -1.16 -22.63 -32.03
N THR A 350 -0.11 -22.65 -31.19
CA THR A 350 1.14 -21.89 -31.39
C THR A 350 1.88 -22.08 -32.73
N ASP A 351 1.55 -23.09 -33.54
CA ASP A 351 2.13 -23.27 -34.88
C ASP A 351 1.23 -22.78 -36.03
N ARG A 352 0.05 -22.26 -35.71
CA ARG A 352 -0.92 -21.67 -36.65
C ARG A 352 -1.07 -20.14 -36.51
N ILE A 353 -0.44 -19.54 -35.50
CA ILE A 353 -0.38 -18.08 -35.32
C ILE A 353 0.65 -17.44 -36.27
N MET A 354 0.39 -16.21 -36.71
CA MET A 354 1.22 -15.53 -37.71
C MET A 354 2.61 -15.11 -37.18
N GLY A 355 2.71 -14.81 -35.89
CA GLY A 355 3.92 -14.27 -35.25
C GLY A 355 4.72 -15.33 -34.50
N LYS A 356 6.02 -15.11 -34.34
CA LYS A 356 6.94 -15.95 -33.54
C LYS A 356 6.90 -15.65 -32.02
N SER A 357 5.86 -14.96 -31.55
CA SER A 357 5.70 -14.50 -30.15
C SER A 357 6.85 -13.66 -29.58
N GLY A 358 7.69 -13.05 -30.43
CA GLY A 358 8.88 -12.29 -30.01
C GLY A 358 8.62 -11.03 -29.17
N LEU A 359 7.35 -10.60 -29.07
CA LEU A 359 6.92 -9.50 -28.21
C LEU A 359 6.09 -9.95 -26.99
N ALA A 360 5.91 -11.25 -26.74
CA ALA A 360 4.94 -11.74 -25.75
C ALA A 360 5.21 -11.25 -24.32
N THR A 361 6.45 -11.31 -23.81
CA THR A 361 6.78 -10.83 -22.45
C THR A 361 6.56 -9.32 -22.31
N PHE A 362 7.05 -8.52 -23.27
CA PHE A 362 6.85 -7.07 -23.30
C PHE A 362 5.38 -6.68 -23.37
N GLN A 363 4.58 -7.35 -24.22
CA GLN A 363 3.14 -7.13 -24.32
C GLN A 363 2.42 -7.44 -23.00
N PHE A 364 2.79 -8.52 -22.32
CA PHE A 364 2.27 -8.90 -21.01
C PHE A 364 2.61 -7.87 -19.93
N VAL A 365 3.90 -7.53 -19.77
CA VAL A 365 4.40 -6.55 -18.79
C VAL A 365 3.78 -5.16 -19.03
N ARG A 366 3.57 -4.77 -20.29
CA ARG A 366 2.86 -3.54 -20.63
C ARG A 366 1.39 -3.59 -20.20
N ALA A 367 0.67 -4.65 -20.53
CA ALA A 367 -0.76 -4.76 -20.22
C ALA A 367 -1.05 -4.70 -18.71
N ILE A 368 -0.29 -5.43 -17.89
CA ILE A 368 -0.42 -5.35 -16.42
C ILE A 368 0.07 -4.00 -15.87
N GLY A 369 1.10 -3.40 -16.49
CA GLY A 369 1.60 -2.06 -16.13
C GLY A 369 0.57 -0.94 -16.28
N GLU A 370 -0.44 -1.09 -17.15
CA GLU A 370 -1.59 -0.17 -17.24
C GLU A 370 -2.49 -0.21 -15.97
N ARG A 371 -2.27 -1.15 -15.04
CA ARG A 371 -3.00 -1.33 -13.77
C ARG A 371 -2.15 -1.09 -12.53
N TYR A 372 -0.98 -0.48 -12.69
CA TYR A 372 -0.12 -0.06 -11.59
C TYR A 372 -0.81 0.78 -10.51
N ASP A 373 -1.83 1.57 -10.89
CA ASP A 373 -2.65 2.39 -9.96
C ASP A 373 -3.98 1.73 -9.57
N GLY A 374 -4.15 0.43 -9.89
CA GLY A 374 -5.29 -0.40 -9.54
C GLY A 374 -6.32 -0.62 -10.67
N VAL A 375 -7.34 -1.44 -10.37
CA VAL A 375 -8.39 -1.84 -11.32
C VAL A 375 -9.60 -0.89 -11.38
N GLY A 376 -9.60 0.14 -10.54
CA GLY A 376 -10.66 1.15 -10.43
C GLY A 376 -11.79 0.79 -9.47
N PRO A 377 -12.44 1.79 -8.83
CA PRO A 377 -13.39 1.58 -7.73
C PRO A 377 -14.69 0.85 -8.16
N ASN A 378 -15.03 0.91 -9.45
CA ASN A 378 -16.18 0.21 -10.02
C ASN A 378 -15.90 -1.28 -10.34
N ARG A 379 -14.68 -1.76 -10.09
CA ARG A 379 -14.30 -3.18 -10.22
C ARG A 379 -13.83 -3.78 -8.91
N LEU A 380 -13.23 -2.99 -8.03
CA LEU A 380 -12.86 -3.38 -6.67
C LEU A 380 -13.02 -2.19 -5.72
N ARG A 381 -14.02 -2.23 -4.84
CA ARG A 381 -14.27 -1.21 -3.82
C ARG A 381 -13.79 -1.72 -2.46
N ILE A 382 -12.76 -1.10 -1.90
CA ILE A 382 -12.14 -1.49 -0.63
C ILE A 382 -12.88 -0.82 0.55
N ASP A 383 -13.11 -1.57 1.62
CA ASP A 383 -13.67 -1.11 2.89
C ASP A 383 -12.54 -0.82 3.89
N PHE A 384 -11.92 0.37 3.77
CA PHE A 384 -10.83 0.77 4.66
C PHE A 384 -11.27 0.87 6.12
N SER A 385 -12.54 1.20 6.38
CA SER A 385 -13.14 1.20 7.71
C SER A 385 -13.30 -0.20 8.34
N SER A 386 -12.84 -1.25 7.66
CA SER A 386 -12.71 -2.61 8.16
C SER A 386 -11.30 -3.21 7.91
N MET A 387 -10.30 -2.35 7.63
CA MET A 387 -8.90 -2.77 7.41
C MET A 387 -8.29 -3.35 8.67
N VAL A 388 -7.79 -4.59 8.58
CA VAL A 388 -6.94 -5.17 9.63
C VAL A 388 -5.50 -5.22 9.13
N SER A 389 -4.53 -4.83 9.95
CA SER A 389 -3.12 -4.89 9.57
C SER A 389 -2.23 -5.28 10.73
N GLY A 390 -1.25 -6.14 10.49
CA GLY A 390 -0.22 -6.48 11.48
C GLY A 390 0.61 -5.28 11.96
N LEU A 391 0.58 -4.17 11.21
CA LEU A 391 1.19 -2.92 11.64
C LEU A 391 0.55 -2.35 12.90
N PHE A 392 -0.73 -2.62 13.16
CA PHE A 392 -1.43 -2.14 14.36
C PHE A 392 -1.17 -2.98 15.63
N PHE A 393 -0.52 -4.14 15.53
CA PHE A 393 -0.40 -5.10 16.63
C PHE A 393 1.00 -5.06 17.31
N PRO A 394 1.12 -5.48 18.58
CA PRO A 394 2.37 -5.63 19.34
C PRO A 394 3.27 -6.79 18.86
N ILE A 395 3.48 -6.90 17.55
CA ILE A 395 4.27 -7.97 16.92
C ILE A 395 5.62 -7.45 16.41
N ASN A 396 6.62 -8.35 16.41
CA ASN A 396 7.91 -8.08 15.80
C ASN A 396 7.82 -8.18 14.26
N ILE A 397 7.98 -7.05 13.58
CA ILE A 397 7.95 -6.95 12.10
C ILE A 397 9.34 -6.86 11.45
N SER A 398 10.40 -7.24 12.18
CA SER A 398 11.78 -7.19 11.68
C SER A 398 12.01 -8.03 10.42
N SER A 399 13.19 -7.89 9.82
CA SER A 399 13.61 -8.78 8.74
C SER A 399 14.16 -10.08 9.28
N THR A 400 13.74 -11.20 8.68
CA THR A 400 14.34 -12.52 8.91
C THR A 400 15.55 -12.79 8.00
N VAL A 401 15.91 -11.84 7.13
CA VAL A 401 16.96 -11.99 6.12
C VAL A 401 18.16 -11.09 6.43
N VAL A 402 19.30 -11.72 6.74
CA VAL A 402 20.57 -11.03 7.02
C VAL A 402 20.97 -10.12 5.85
N GLY A 403 21.30 -8.87 6.13
CA GLY A 403 21.69 -7.87 5.12
C GLY A 403 20.52 -7.28 4.32
N ARG A 404 19.26 -7.60 4.68
CA ARG A 404 18.04 -7.00 4.09
C ARG A 404 17.11 -6.43 5.17
N PRO A 405 17.53 -5.41 5.94
CA PRO A 405 16.70 -4.81 7.01
C PRO A 405 15.44 -4.10 6.49
N ASP A 406 15.39 -3.83 5.18
CA ASP A 406 14.26 -3.32 4.41
C ASP A 406 13.13 -4.36 4.28
N LEU A 407 13.43 -5.65 4.29
CA LEU A 407 12.45 -6.74 4.19
C LEU A 407 11.75 -7.01 5.53
N LYS A 408 10.93 -6.06 5.99
CA LYS A 408 10.03 -6.25 7.14
C LYS A 408 9.10 -7.44 6.90
N ARG A 409 8.85 -8.28 7.91
CA ARG A 409 8.08 -9.52 7.77
C ARG A 409 7.16 -9.84 8.95
N LEU A 410 5.98 -10.38 8.65
CA LEU A 410 5.13 -11.05 9.64
C LEU A 410 5.81 -12.32 10.19
N GLY A 411 6.68 -12.97 9.41
CA GLY A 411 7.48 -14.12 9.87
C GLY A 411 8.52 -13.84 10.97
N SER A 412 8.63 -12.61 11.48
CA SER A 412 9.36 -12.31 12.72
C SER A 412 8.48 -12.36 13.99
N ALA A 413 7.16 -12.44 13.85
CA ALA A 413 6.23 -12.65 14.95
C ALA A 413 6.10 -14.14 15.34
N THR A 414 5.59 -14.42 16.53
CA THR A 414 5.28 -15.79 16.95
C THR A 414 3.97 -16.29 16.32
N LEU A 415 3.83 -17.61 16.17
CA LEU A 415 2.61 -18.19 15.59
C LEU A 415 1.35 -17.86 16.40
N GLU A 416 1.44 -17.77 17.74
CA GLU A 416 0.28 -17.43 18.58
C GLU A 416 -0.16 -15.97 18.38
N GLU A 417 0.77 -15.04 18.20
CA GLU A 417 0.45 -13.66 17.84
C GLU A 417 -0.22 -13.55 16.46
N LEU A 418 0.22 -14.35 15.49
CA LEU A 418 -0.39 -14.40 14.16
C LEU A 418 -1.79 -15.05 14.17
N LYS A 419 -2.05 -15.99 15.10
CA LYS A 419 -3.40 -16.55 15.34
C LYS A 419 -4.33 -15.53 16.01
N ASP A 420 -3.84 -14.75 16.96
CA ASP A 420 -4.62 -13.67 17.57
C ASP A 420 -5.04 -12.64 16.50
N LEU A 421 -4.11 -12.25 15.62
CA LEU A 421 -4.39 -11.38 14.47
C LEU A 421 -5.40 -12.01 13.49
N LYS A 422 -5.29 -13.30 13.18
CA LYS A 422 -6.28 -14.02 12.34
C LYS A 422 -7.66 -14.06 13.01
N THR A 423 -7.71 -14.18 14.33
CA THR A 423 -8.96 -14.20 15.10
C THR A 423 -9.64 -12.83 15.05
N TYR A 424 -8.88 -11.76 15.30
CA TYR A 424 -9.36 -10.38 15.14
C TYR A 424 -9.88 -10.12 13.72
N LEU A 425 -9.14 -10.54 12.68
CA LEU A 425 -9.57 -10.45 11.28
C LEU A 425 -10.90 -11.18 11.03
N ALA A 426 -11.06 -12.39 11.58
CA ALA A 426 -12.31 -13.14 11.44
C ALA A 426 -13.50 -12.42 12.10
N ASP A 427 -13.29 -11.76 13.24
CA ASP A 427 -14.33 -11.01 13.94
C ASP A 427 -14.71 -9.71 13.23
N VAL A 428 -13.75 -8.98 12.66
CA VAL A 428 -14.02 -7.83 11.78
C VAL A 428 -14.78 -8.27 10.52
N LEU A 429 -14.38 -9.38 9.88
CA LEU A 429 -15.03 -9.88 8.66
C LEU A 429 -16.48 -10.36 8.85
N ARG A 430 -16.85 -10.75 10.08
CA ARG A 430 -18.24 -11.10 10.44
C ARG A 430 -19.16 -9.88 10.54
N GLN A 431 -18.60 -8.67 10.71
CA GLN A 431 -19.39 -7.44 10.76
C GLN A 431 -19.86 -7.02 9.35
N PRO A 432 -20.97 -6.28 9.25
CA PRO A 432 -21.34 -5.63 7.99
C PRO A 432 -20.22 -4.73 7.47
N ARG A 433 -20.00 -4.73 6.13
CA ARG A 433 -19.11 -3.78 5.47
C ARG A 433 -19.53 -2.34 5.80
N ARG A 434 -18.57 -1.49 6.12
CA ARG A 434 -18.83 -0.18 6.74
C ARG A 434 -18.73 0.98 5.75
N PHE A 435 -17.66 1.02 4.96
CA PHE A 435 -17.37 2.07 3.95
C PHE A 435 -17.55 3.51 4.50
N ILE A 436 -17.15 3.77 5.76
CA ILE A 436 -17.40 5.05 6.45
C ILE A 436 -16.49 6.15 5.92
N VAL A 437 -15.21 5.84 5.69
CA VAL A 437 -14.21 6.76 5.15
C VAL A 437 -13.42 6.09 4.04
N ASP A 438 -13.34 6.76 2.88
CA ASP A 438 -12.35 6.41 1.85
C ASP A 438 -10.99 6.99 2.23
N TRP A 439 -10.27 6.25 3.07
CA TRP A 439 -8.94 6.64 3.53
C TRP A 439 -7.89 6.66 2.41
N GLN A 440 -8.07 5.90 1.33
CA GLN A 440 -7.16 5.95 0.18
C GLN A 440 -7.32 7.26 -0.59
N SER A 441 -8.54 7.75 -0.80
CA SER A 441 -8.75 9.11 -1.35
C SER A 441 -8.14 10.22 -0.48
N VAL A 442 -8.16 10.09 0.85
CA VAL A 442 -7.48 11.04 1.76
C VAL A 442 -5.96 11.00 1.54
N VAL A 443 -5.37 9.80 1.50
CA VAL A 443 -3.93 9.60 1.26
C VAL A 443 -3.49 10.10 -0.11
N ASP A 444 -4.31 9.89 -1.15
CA ASP A 444 -4.06 10.39 -2.51
C ASP A 444 -3.99 11.92 -2.57
N LEU A 445 -4.87 12.63 -1.86
CA LEU A 445 -4.86 14.10 -1.79
C LEU A 445 -3.57 14.62 -1.11
N VAL A 446 -3.11 13.95 -0.05
CA VAL A 446 -1.86 14.29 0.64
C VAL A 446 -0.65 14.06 -0.28
N ILE A 447 -0.59 12.90 -0.95
CA ILE A 447 0.48 12.60 -1.92
C ILE A 447 0.44 13.60 -3.09
N ALA A 448 -0.73 13.90 -3.64
CA ALA A 448 -0.88 14.86 -4.74
C ALA A 448 -0.39 16.28 -4.36
N ARG A 449 -0.64 16.73 -3.12
CA ARG A 449 -0.17 18.04 -2.62
C ARG A 449 1.34 18.09 -2.41
N TYR A 450 1.94 17.07 -1.82
CA TYR A 450 3.30 17.17 -1.29
C TYR A 450 4.36 16.40 -2.10
N SER A 451 4.01 15.32 -2.81
CA SER A 451 4.98 14.37 -3.36
C SER A 451 5.94 15.01 -4.36
N LYS A 452 5.41 15.69 -5.38
CA LYS A 452 6.22 16.39 -6.40
C LYS A 452 6.99 17.57 -5.82
N ARG A 453 6.40 18.29 -4.86
CA ARG A 453 7.03 19.44 -4.17
C ARG A 453 8.26 19.01 -3.38
N LEU A 454 8.13 17.98 -2.54
CA LEU A 454 9.25 17.43 -1.76
C LEU A 454 10.39 16.98 -2.68
N ALA A 455 10.06 16.27 -3.76
CA ALA A 455 11.04 15.83 -4.77
C ALA A 455 11.73 17.01 -5.50
N LEU A 456 11.01 18.10 -5.78
CA LEU A 456 11.58 19.31 -6.38
C LEU A 456 12.58 19.98 -5.42
N MET A 457 12.22 20.18 -4.15
CA MET A 457 13.08 20.86 -3.16
C MET A 457 14.42 20.15 -2.91
N VAL A 458 14.49 18.82 -3.07
CA VAL A 458 15.75 18.05 -2.94
C VAL A 458 16.51 17.86 -4.26
N HIS A 459 15.97 18.35 -5.39
CA HIS A 459 16.61 18.29 -6.69
C HIS A 459 17.85 19.21 -6.70
N GLU A 460 19.03 18.64 -6.95
CA GLU A 460 20.31 19.36 -6.83
C GLU A 460 20.43 20.58 -7.77
N PRO A 461 19.94 20.55 -9.03
CA PRO A 461 19.92 21.73 -9.91
C PRO A 461 18.93 22.84 -9.53
N LEU A 462 18.06 22.66 -8.52
CA LEU A 462 17.11 23.69 -8.11
C LEU A 462 17.86 24.89 -7.50
N GLN A 463 17.56 26.10 -7.95
CA GLN A 463 18.19 27.33 -7.41
C GLN A 463 17.67 27.67 -6.00
N SER A 464 18.48 28.37 -5.20
CA SER A 464 18.20 28.69 -3.80
C SER A 464 16.85 29.40 -3.58
N HIS A 465 16.49 30.38 -4.43
CA HIS A 465 15.21 31.09 -4.31
C HIS A 465 13.99 30.19 -4.55
N TYR A 466 14.02 29.30 -5.56
CA TYR A 466 12.91 28.37 -5.81
C TYR A 466 12.69 27.35 -4.68
N PHE A 467 13.72 27.08 -3.86
CA PHE A 467 13.55 26.30 -2.63
C PHE A 467 12.76 27.10 -1.57
N ILE A 468 13.06 28.39 -1.41
CA ILE A 468 12.31 29.30 -0.52
C ILE A 468 10.85 29.41 -1.01
N ASP A 469 10.63 29.65 -2.30
CA ASP A 469 9.29 29.76 -2.90
C ASP A 469 8.40 28.54 -2.59
N GLU A 470 8.94 27.31 -2.65
CA GLU A 470 8.18 26.10 -2.35
C GLU A 470 7.94 25.88 -0.85
N VAL A 471 8.83 26.37 0.03
CA VAL A 471 8.59 26.39 1.49
C VAL A 471 7.49 27.39 1.82
N GLU A 472 7.52 28.59 1.24
CA GLU A 472 6.46 29.59 1.39
C GLU A 472 5.12 29.09 0.83
N ALA A 473 5.10 28.56 -0.39
CA ALA A 473 3.89 27.98 -1.00
C ALA A 473 3.38 26.71 -0.28
N ALA A 474 4.15 26.13 0.63
CA ALA A 474 3.70 25.05 1.53
C ALA A 474 3.13 25.55 2.86
N THR A 475 3.60 26.70 3.35
CA THR A 475 3.33 27.22 4.70
C THR A 475 2.34 28.37 4.72
N LEU A 476 2.48 29.36 3.82
CA LEU A 476 1.62 30.54 3.73
C LEU A 476 0.17 30.22 3.32
N THR A 477 -0.10 29.00 2.81
CA THR A 477 -1.48 28.50 2.63
C THR A 477 -2.25 28.37 3.96
N TRP A 478 -1.54 28.21 5.07
CA TRP A 478 -2.11 27.93 6.40
C TRP A 478 -1.83 29.03 7.43
N TYR A 479 -0.91 29.93 7.13
CA TYR A 479 -0.49 31.01 8.02
C TYR A 479 -1.45 32.20 7.89
N ASP A 480 -2.18 32.51 8.96
CA ASP A 480 -3.02 33.70 9.02
C ASP A 480 -2.14 34.95 9.14
N ALA A 481 -2.35 35.92 8.24
CA ALA A 481 -1.52 37.11 8.19
C ALA A 481 -1.81 38.07 9.38
N PRO A 482 -0.88 38.95 9.78
CA PRO A 482 -1.20 40.04 10.70
C PRO A 482 -2.36 40.90 10.16
N PRO A 483 -3.32 41.31 11.01
CA PRO A 483 -4.52 42.00 10.56
C PRO A 483 -4.22 43.39 9.99
N SER A 484 -4.88 43.71 8.89
CA SER A 484 -4.90 45.03 8.26
C SER A 484 -5.89 45.96 8.96
N PRO A 485 -5.69 47.30 8.95
CA PRO A 485 -6.68 48.26 9.43
C PRO A 485 -8.08 48.15 8.77
N ASP A 486 -8.17 47.52 7.60
CA ASP A 486 -9.43 47.30 6.87
C ASP A 486 -10.18 46.01 7.30
N ASP A 487 -9.60 45.18 8.17
CA ASP A 487 -10.17 43.89 8.57
C ASP A 487 -11.36 44.04 9.52
N LYS A 488 -12.48 43.43 9.13
CA LYS A 488 -13.79 43.66 9.77
C LYS A 488 -14.10 42.73 10.95
N SER A 489 -13.24 41.77 11.25
CA SER A 489 -13.46 40.74 12.28
C SER A 489 -12.29 40.65 13.26
N MET A 490 -12.14 41.69 14.07
CA MET A 490 -11.16 41.73 15.16
C MET A 490 -11.68 40.98 16.39
N VAL A 491 -11.42 39.68 16.46
CA VAL A 491 -11.24 39.01 17.77
C VAL A 491 -9.98 39.60 18.40
N ASP A 492 -9.94 39.81 19.72
CA ASP A 492 -8.81 40.49 20.39
C ASP A 492 -7.52 39.65 20.30
N GLN A 493 -6.71 39.87 19.26
CA GLN A 493 -5.62 38.96 18.83
C GLN A 493 -4.34 39.03 19.69
N LYS A 494 -4.40 39.50 20.93
CA LYS A 494 -3.19 39.75 21.76
C LYS A 494 -2.40 38.51 22.18
N GLU A 495 -2.98 37.32 22.07
CA GLU A 495 -2.37 36.06 22.50
C GLU A 495 -2.44 34.93 21.42
N VAL A 496 -2.38 35.28 20.13
CA VAL A 496 -2.47 34.31 19.02
C VAL A 496 -1.10 33.77 18.61
N ASN A 497 -0.83 32.48 18.83
CA ASN A 497 0.36 31.80 18.32
C ASN A 497 0.13 31.33 16.87
N ARG A 498 0.16 32.30 15.94
CA ARG A 498 -0.13 32.09 14.50
C ARG A 498 0.61 30.90 13.88
N THR A 499 1.86 30.64 14.29
CA THR A 499 2.63 29.50 13.77
C THR A 499 2.08 28.16 14.26
N ALA A 500 1.71 28.04 15.54
CA ALA A 500 1.10 26.82 16.08
C ALA A 500 -0.28 26.58 15.45
N ASP A 501 -1.08 27.63 15.31
CA ASP A 501 -2.38 27.56 14.64
C ASP A 501 -2.24 27.13 13.17
N ALA A 502 -1.25 27.68 12.44
CA ALA A 502 -0.98 27.33 11.05
C ALA A 502 -0.52 25.87 10.88
N ILE A 503 0.31 25.37 11.80
CA ILE A 503 0.70 23.95 11.84
C ILE A 503 -0.54 23.07 12.07
N GLU A 504 -1.42 23.44 13.00
CA GLU A 504 -2.67 22.71 13.26
C GLU A 504 -3.60 22.72 12.04
N GLN A 505 -3.81 23.87 11.40
CA GLN A 505 -4.62 23.97 10.18
C GLN A 505 -4.07 23.09 9.06
N CYS A 506 -2.76 23.14 8.82
CA CYS A 506 -2.06 22.29 7.86
C CYS A 506 -2.29 20.80 8.15
N ARG A 507 -2.10 20.41 9.42
CA ARG A 507 -2.15 19.02 9.90
C ARG A 507 -3.54 18.41 9.74
N VAL A 508 -4.59 19.14 10.13
CA VAL A 508 -5.96 18.60 10.10
C VAL A 508 -6.66 18.73 8.76
N HIS A 509 -6.18 19.59 7.83
CA HIS A 509 -6.92 19.97 6.62
C HIS A 509 -7.48 18.77 5.84
N TYR A 510 -6.62 17.83 5.44
CA TYR A 510 -7.02 16.65 4.67
C TYR A 510 -7.83 15.62 5.48
N LEU A 511 -7.81 15.72 6.81
CA LEU A 511 -8.58 14.87 7.72
C LEU A 511 -9.98 15.44 8.02
N ARG A 512 -10.23 16.73 7.74
CA ARG A 512 -11.55 17.38 7.97
C ARG A 512 -12.73 16.62 7.36
N PRO A 513 -12.67 16.04 6.14
CA PRO A 513 -13.78 15.26 5.60
C PRO A 513 -14.07 14.00 6.43
N ALA A 514 -13.03 13.24 6.80
CA ALA A 514 -13.16 12.05 7.64
C ALA A 514 -13.73 12.38 9.02
N LEU A 515 -13.26 13.48 9.64
CA LEU A 515 -13.71 13.94 10.95
C LEU A 515 -15.23 14.26 11.01
N ARG A 516 -15.90 14.51 9.88
CA ARG A 516 -17.36 14.65 9.82
C ARG A 516 -18.10 13.35 10.16
N ALA A 517 -17.47 12.20 9.92
CA ALA A 517 -18.01 10.88 10.22
C ALA A 517 -17.50 10.29 11.55
N ARG A 518 -16.75 11.07 12.37
CA ARG A 518 -16.06 10.56 13.57
C ARG A 518 -16.95 9.79 14.57
N GLN A 519 -18.22 10.15 14.69
CA GLN A 519 -19.17 9.44 15.57
C GLN A 519 -19.61 8.06 15.05
N GLN A 520 -19.28 7.72 13.79
CA GLN A 520 -19.60 6.45 13.13
C GLN A 520 -18.36 5.57 12.94
N TRP A 521 -17.16 6.10 13.20
CA TRP A 521 -15.89 5.41 12.99
C TRP A 521 -15.84 4.05 13.68
N SER A 522 -15.25 3.07 12.99
CA SER A 522 -14.78 1.85 13.63
C SER A 522 -13.47 2.10 14.39
N PHE A 523 -13.04 1.12 15.19
CA PHE A 523 -11.70 1.16 15.77
C PHE A 523 -10.61 1.13 14.67
N GLU A 524 -10.87 0.46 13.55
CA GLU A 524 -9.99 0.52 12.38
C GLU A 524 -9.84 1.94 11.81
N ASP A 525 -10.93 2.72 11.72
CA ASP A 525 -10.89 4.13 11.33
C ASP A 525 -10.08 4.99 12.32
N GLU A 526 -10.19 4.73 13.64
CA GLU A 526 -9.43 5.44 14.68
C GLU A 526 -7.92 5.16 14.61
N LEU A 527 -7.54 3.91 14.31
CA LEU A 527 -6.15 3.51 14.09
C LEU A 527 -5.57 4.13 12.81
N ILE A 528 -6.31 4.09 11.71
CA ILE A 528 -5.91 4.74 10.44
C ILE A 528 -5.77 6.26 10.64
N TYR A 529 -6.74 6.90 11.28
CA TYR A 529 -6.65 8.32 11.61
C TYR A 529 -5.37 8.62 12.38
N THR A 530 -5.04 7.84 13.41
CA THR A 530 -3.83 8.01 14.23
C THR A 530 -2.55 7.99 13.39
N SER A 531 -2.46 7.09 12.41
CA SER A 531 -1.33 7.03 11.48
C SER A 531 -1.27 8.26 10.56
N LEU A 532 -2.37 8.64 9.91
CA LEU A 532 -2.39 9.78 8.98
C LEU A 532 -2.17 11.13 9.69
N ASP A 533 -2.71 11.27 10.90
CA ASP A 533 -2.57 12.42 11.80
C ASP A 533 -1.10 12.63 12.20
N MET A 534 -0.38 11.55 12.51
CA MET A 534 1.07 11.56 12.72
C MET A 534 1.83 11.97 11.44
N VAL A 535 1.54 11.36 10.28
CA VAL A 535 2.23 11.67 9.01
C VAL A 535 2.06 13.13 8.62
N LEU A 536 0.83 13.66 8.70
CA LEU A 536 0.55 15.07 8.42
C LEU A 536 1.18 15.99 9.47
N GLY A 537 1.21 15.57 10.73
CA GLY A 537 1.93 16.27 11.81
C GLY A 537 3.40 16.46 11.48
N THR A 538 4.11 15.39 11.13
CA THR A 538 5.52 15.47 10.72
C THR A 538 5.70 16.38 9.51
N ILE A 539 4.92 16.19 8.44
CA ILE A 539 5.04 17.00 7.21
C ILE A 539 4.89 18.50 7.53
N CYS A 540 3.82 18.88 8.23
CA CYS A 540 3.55 20.28 8.56
C CYS A 540 4.60 20.86 9.51
N GLN A 541 4.96 20.12 10.57
CA GLN A 541 6.00 20.57 11.52
C GLN A 541 7.36 20.75 10.83
N THR A 542 7.75 19.86 9.91
CA THR A 542 8.97 20.00 9.11
C THR A 542 8.93 21.27 8.24
N PHE A 543 7.83 21.52 7.51
CA PHE A 543 7.71 22.71 6.67
C PHE A 543 7.83 24.01 7.47
N PHE A 544 7.15 24.12 8.61
CA PHE A 544 7.22 25.30 9.46
C PHE A 544 8.58 25.43 10.19
N SER A 545 9.24 24.32 10.53
CA SER A 545 10.61 24.33 11.06
C SER A 545 11.62 24.87 10.03
N VAL A 546 11.51 24.47 8.76
CA VAL A 546 12.37 24.99 7.69
C VAL A 546 12.09 26.47 7.45
N ARG A 547 10.81 26.89 7.41
CA ARG A 547 10.44 28.31 7.30
C ARG A 547 11.04 29.15 8.44
N ASN A 548 10.97 28.66 9.67
CA ASN A 548 11.53 29.36 10.83
C ASN A 548 13.05 29.59 10.69
N ALA A 549 13.79 28.55 10.28
CA ALA A 549 15.23 28.67 10.04
C ALA A 549 15.59 29.67 8.92
N LEU A 550 14.75 29.79 7.88
CA LEU A 550 14.93 30.78 6.82
C LEU A 550 14.68 32.22 7.32
N LEU A 551 13.65 32.43 8.16
CA LEU A 551 13.34 33.73 8.78
C LEU A 551 14.40 34.19 9.78
N GLU A 552 14.95 33.25 10.56
CA GLU A 552 16.09 33.51 11.45
C GLU A 552 17.34 33.92 10.64
N ALA A 553 17.57 33.27 9.50
CA ALA A 553 18.70 33.56 8.63
C ALA A 553 18.57 34.89 7.84
N SER A 554 17.36 35.36 7.53
CA SER A 554 17.15 36.68 6.92
C SER A 554 17.30 37.86 7.90
N GLY A 555 17.48 37.58 9.20
CA GLY A 555 17.59 38.60 10.24
C GLY A 555 16.26 39.32 10.51
N SER A 556 15.14 38.63 10.29
CA SER A 556 13.80 39.22 10.38
C SER A 556 13.30 39.20 11.83
N ASP A 557 13.06 40.38 12.41
CA ASP A 557 12.41 40.49 13.71
C ASP A 557 10.99 39.88 13.67
N LEU A 558 10.50 39.43 14.84
CA LEU A 558 9.19 38.77 15.03
C LEU A 558 7.96 39.53 14.48
N ASN A 559 8.12 40.79 14.10
CA ASN A 559 7.05 41.64 13.57
C ASN A 559 7.00 41.71 12.04
N ASP A 560 8.08 41.34 11.34
CA ASP A 560 8.22 41.64 9.89
C ASP A 560 7.82 40.45 8.99
N TYR A 561 8.14 39.22 9.40
CA TYR A 561 7.83 37.96 8.68
C TYR A 561 8.27 37.87 7.19
N GLU A 562 9.00 38.86 6.69
CA GLU A 562 9.54 38.96 5.32
C GLU A 562 10.90 38.27 5.23
N ILE A 563 11.15 37.50 4.16
CA ILE A 563 12.47 36.90 3.88
C ILE A 563 13.28 37.87 3.03
N ARG A 564 14.26 38.53 3.65
CA ARG A 564 15.19 39.45 2.98
C ARG A 564 16.29 38.69 2.24
N LEU A 565 16.44 38.97 0.95
CA LEU A 565 17.36 38.31 0.00
C LEU A 565 18.56 39.19 -0.41
N ASP A 566 18.68 40.38 0.18
CA ASP A 566 19.59 41.46 -0.22
C ASP A 566 20.80 41.66 0.72
N ASN A 567 20.91 40.86 1.78
CA ASN A 567 22.02 40.94 2.73
C ASN A 567 23.34 40.44 2.12
N GLU A 568 24.36 41.31 2.07
CA GLU A 568 25.71 41.02 1.52
C GLU A 568 26.52 39.95 2.28
N ASN A 569 25.93 39.25 3.27
CA ASN A 569 26.60 38.28 4.14
C ASN A 569 25.83 36.94 4.19
N ASP A 570 25.43 36.46 3.01
CA ASP A 570 24.46 35.38 2.74
C ASP A 570 24.86 33.96 3.25
N SER A 571 25.92 33.84 4.04
CA SER A 571 26.44 32.56 4.55
C SER A 571 25.47 31.85 5.50
N GLU A 572 24.63 32.56 6.24
CA GLU A 572 23.65 31.94 7.14
C GLU A 572 22.38 31.51 6.38
N MET A 573 21.99 32.21 5.32
CA MET A 573 20.88 31.82 4.44
C MET A 573 21.23 30.56 3.64
N GLU A 574 22.39 30.52 2.98
CA GLU A 574 22.84 29.31 2.26
C GLU A 574 22.98 28.09 3.18
N LYS A 575 23.39 28.31 4.44
CA LYS A 575 23.40 27.28 5.49
C LYS A 575 21.99 26.86 5.92
N ALA A 576 21.04 27.78 6.06
CA ALA A 576 19.64 27.48 6.36
C ALA A 576 18.97 26.70 5.20
N ILE A 577 19.24 27.06 3.95
CA ILE A 577 18.77 26.36 2.74
C ILE A 577 19.38 24.95 2.67
N SER A 578 20.70 24.82 2.86
CA SER A 578 21.39 23.53 2.89
C SER A 578 20.83 22.59 3.96
N ASN A 579 20.66 23.10 5.19
CA ASN A 579 20.02 22.38 6.29
C ASN A 579 18.56 22.02 5.97
N GLY A 580 17.79 22.97 5.42
CA GLY A 580 16.40 22.75 5.01
C GLY A 580 16.27 21.62 3.99
N ARG A 581 17.11 21.60 2.96
CA ARG A 581 17.18 20.52 1.98
C ARG A 581 17.56 19.18 2.60
N ALA A 582 18.47 19.17 3.59
CA ALA A 582 18.81 17.96 4.32
C ALA A 582 17.63 17.43 5.15
N VAL A 583 16.89 18.31 5.85
CA VAL A 583 15.69 17.95 6.61
C VAL A 583 14.56 17.44 5.70
N ILE A 584 14.31 18.11 4.56
CA ILE A 584 13.31 17.63 3.57
C ILE A 584 13.72 16.27 2.99
N ARG A 585 15.02 16.03 2.74
CA ARG A 585 15.52 14.73 2.28
C ARG A 585 15.34 13.62 3.34
N ALA A 586 15.52 13.94 4.63
CA ALA A 586 15.22 13.02 5.72
C ALA A 586 13.72 12.70 5.80
N LEU A 587 12.84 13.73 5.74
CA LEU A 587 11.39 13.54 5.67
C LEU A 587 10.97 12.64 4.49
N MET A 588 11.56 12.82 3.31
CA MET A 588 11.32 11.92 2.17
C MET A 588 11.76 10.47 2.45
N SER A 589 12.88 10.27 3.15
CA SER A 589 13.33 8.93 3.55
C SER A 589 12.34 8.24 4.48
N ASP A 590 11.76 8.98 5.43
CA ASP A 590 10.78 8.45 6.39
C ASP A 590 9.41 8.16 5.74
N LEU A 591 8.92 9.09 4.91
CA LEU A 591 7.66 8.96 4.19
C LEU A 591 7.66 7.80 3.19
N GLY A 592 8.77 7.58 2.49
CA GLY A 592 8.95 6.46 1.57
C GLY A 592 7.89 6.33 0.47
N TRP A 593 7.40 7.42 -0.13
CA TRP A 593 6.30 7.30 -1.09
C TRP A 593 6.69 6.62 -2.41
N SER A 594 5.93 5.58 -2.77
CA SER A 594 6.12 4.79 -4.00
C SER A 594 6.09 5.62 -5.29
N THR A 595 5.44 6.78 -5.26
CA THR A 595 5.38 7.73 -6.37
C THR A 595 6.72 8.29 -6.80
N TRP A 596 7.70 8.44 -5.88
CA TRP A 596 9.03 8.97 -6.23
C TRP A 596 9.87 8.01 -7.06
N LYS A 597 9.55 6.71 -7.00
CA LYS A 597 10.14 5.69 -7.85
C LYS A 597 9.43 5.56 -9.20
N LYS A 598 8.23 6.14 -9.38
CA LYS A 598 7.44 5.97 -10.61
C LYS A 598 7.93 6.93 -11.70
N PRO A 599 8.42 6.43 -12.86
CA PRO A 599 8.89 7.30 -13.93
C PRO A 599 7.73 8.09 -14.57
N GLN A 600 8.10 9.19 -15.22
CA GLN A 600 7.24 9.91 -16.15
C GLN A 600 7.08 9.12 -17.47
N PRO A 601 6.20 9.52 -18.41
CA PRO A 601 5.82 8.68 -19.56
C PRO A 601 7.01 8.15 -20.37
N CYS A 602 7.01 6.83 -20.60
CA CYS A 602 8.02 6.13 -21.39
C CYS A 602 7.84 6.33 -22.89
N GLN A 603 8.87 6.02 -23.69
CA GLN A 603 8.74 6.00 -25.14
C GLN A 603 7.81 4.87 -25.62
N PRO A 604 7.23 4.95 -26.84
CA PRO A 604 6.27 3.95 -27.34
C PRO A 604 6.82 2.51 -27.48
N ASP A 605 8.14 2.36 -27.57
CA ASP A 605 8.91 1.11 -27.61
C ASP A 605 9.52 0.72 -26.26
N GLU A 606 9.14 1.44 -25.19
CA GLU A 606 9.50 1.15 -23.81
C GLU A 606 8.26 0.85 -22.97
N VAL A 607 8.48 0.25 -21.80
CA VAL A 607 7.44 0.05 -20.77
C VAL A 607 7.99 0.42 -19.40
N ASN A 608 7.17 1.11 -18.61
CA ASN A 608 7.48 1.38 -17.21
C ASN A 608 7.57 0.03 -16.46
N THR A 609 8.75 -0.29 -15.94
CA THR A 609 9.04 -1.59 -15.33
C THR A 609 9.45 -1.40 -13.87
N ILE A 610 8.80 -2.17 -13.01
CA ILE A 610 9.19 -2.40 -11.62
C ILE A 610 9.39 -3.91 -11.41
N ALA A 611 10.21 -4.30 -10.42
CA ALA A 611 10.29 -5.69 -10.02
C ALA A 611 8.94 -6.15 -9.44
N MET A 612 8.24 -6.99 -10.19
CA MET A 612 6.92 -7.57 -9.86
C MET A 612 7.02 -9.10 -10.03
N TRP A 613 6.68 -9.94 -9.05
CA TRP A 613 6.92 -11.38 -9.18
C TRP A 613 6.14 -11.97 -10.37
N PRO A 614 6.76 -12.73 -11.32
CA PRO A 614 8.14 -13.23 -11.34
C PRO A 614 9.12 -12.41 -12.20
N PHE A 615 8.69 -11.27 -12.75
CA PHE A 615 9.45 -10.40 -13.65
C PHE A 615 10.31 -9.34 -12.93
N GLY A 616 11.19 -8.72 -13.70
CA GLY A 616 12.05 -7.64 -13.22
C GLY A 616 13.40 -8.09 -12.64
N THR A 617 14.38 -7.25 -12.94
CA THR A 617 15.78 -7.29 -12.52
C THR A 617 15.95 -6.67 -11.14
N LYS A 618 17.16 -6.76 -10.56
CA LYS A 618 17.48 -5.99 -9.35
C LYS A 618 17.41 -4.48 -9.59
N GLU A 619 17.79 -4.04 -10.79
CA GLU A 619 17.67 -2.64 -11.19
C GLU A 619 16.21 -2.19 -11.15
N ASP A 620 15.26 -3.03 -11.60
CA ASP A 620 13.83 -2.71 -11.55
C ASP A 620 13.24 -2.63 -10.12
N HIS A 621 13.95 -3.09 -9.09
CA HIS A 621 13.51 -2.94 -7.69
C HIS A 621 14.09 -1.66 -7.05
N TRP A 622 15.38 -1.40 -7.27
CA TRP A 622 16.08 -0.27 -6.66
C TRP A 622 15.88 1.03 -7.45
N HIS A 623 15.93 0.95 -8.78
CA HIS A 623 15.82 2.03 -9.75
C HIS A 623 14.82 1.67 -10.88
N PRO A 624 13.53 1.42 -10.56
CA PRO A 624 12.49 1.20 -11.56
C PRO A 624 12.41 2.35 -12.57
N GLY A 625 12.00 2.04 -13.79
CA GLY A 625 12.07 2.98 -14.90
C GLY A 625 11.56 2.41 -16.22
N CYS A 626 11.65 3.22 -17.27
CA CYS A 626 11.34 2.78 -18.63
C CYS A 626 12.39 1.77 -19.12
N ARG A 627 11.93 0.68 -19.74
CA ARG A 627 12.78 -0.41 -20.29
C ARG A 627 12.38 -0.74 -21.71
N SER A 628 13.36 -0.95 -22.59
CA SER A 628 13.11 -1.33 -23.97
C SER A 628 12.55 -2.76 -24.10
N ILE A 629 12.01 -3.07 -25.28
CA ILE A 629 11.58 -4.41 -25.68
C ILE A 629 12.65 -5.47 -25.37
N GLU A 630 13.92 -5.23 -25.71
CA GLU A 630 15.01 -6.19 -25.53
C GLU A 630 15.24 -6.50 -24.05
N THR A 631 15.30 -5.47 -23.20
CA THR A 631 15.53 -5.63 -21.75
C THR A 631 14.42 -6.44 -21.08
N VAL A 632 13.17 -6.23 -21.48
CA VAL A 632 12.01 -6.94 -20.91
C VAL A 632 11.89 -8.37 -21.46
N GLN A 633 12.23 -8.60 -22.74
CA GLN A 633 12.22 -9.95 -23.32
C GLN A 633 13.36 -10.83 -22.80
N GLN A 634 14.54 -10.24 -22.55
CA GLN A 634 15.76 -10.96 -22.20
C GLN A 634 16.47 -10.31 -20.99
N PRO A 635 15.86 -10.34 -19.78
CA PRO A 635 16.45 -9.73 -18.60
C PRO A 635 17.76 -10.42 -18.21
N GLY A 636 18.79 -9.62 -17.92
CA GLY A 636 20.14 -10.11 -17.59
C GLY A 636 20.24 -10.77 -16.21
N ASP A 637 19.36 -10.42 -15.27
CA ASP A 637 19.23 -11.07 -13.97
C ASP A 637 17.75 -11.19 -13.54
N SER A 638 17.48 -11.39 -12.25
CA SER A 638 16.13 -11.31 -11.68
C SER A 638 16.23 -10.97 -10.20
N TYR A 639 15.39 -10.03 -9.73
CA TYR A 639 15.30 -9.68 -8.31
C TYR A 639 14.81 -10.87 -7.47
N TRP A 640 13.80 -11.59 -7.95
CA TRP A 640 13.11 -12.68 -7.24
C TRP A 640 13.89 -13.99 -7.13
N ARG A 641 15.07 -14.10 -7.78
CA ARG A 641 15.88 -15.32 -7.77
C ARG A 641 16.95 -15.29 -6.69
N ASN A 642 16.65 -15.85 -5.53
CA ASN A 642 17.68 -16.29 -4.60
C ASN A 642 18.49 -17.44 -5.22
N ARG A 643 19.72 -17.15 -5.64
CA ARG A 643 20.77 -18.17 -5.65
C ARG A 643 20.90 -18.62 -4.20
N ARG A 644 20.47 -19.85 -3.88
CA ARG A 644 20.73 -20.47 -2.57
C ARG A 644 22.19 -20.17 -2.19
N PRO A 645 22.48 -19.64 -0.99
CA PRO A 645 23.86 -19.51 -0.54
C PRO A 645 24.56 -20.84 -0.74
N ARG A 646 25.78 -20.83 -1.30
CA ARG A 646 26.63 -22.01 -1.19
C ARG A 646 26.79 -22.27 0.30
N LYS A 647 26.43 -23.46 0.77
CA LYS A 647 26.87 -23.92 2.09
C LYS A 647 28.40 -23.75 2.11
N VAL A 648 28.87 -22.93 3.03
CA VAL A 648 30.29 -22.83 3.42
C VAL A 648 30.53 -23.90 4.46
#